data_AF-A0AAY4BWA7-F1
#
_entry.id   AF-A0AAY4BWA7-F1
#
_cell.length_a   1.000
_cell.length_b   1.000
_cell.length_c   1.000
_cell.angle_alpha   90.00
_cell.angle_beta   90.00
_cell.angle_gamma   90.00
#
_symmetry.space_group_name_H-M   'P 1'
#
loop_
_entity.id
_entity.type
_entity.pdbx_description
1 polymer ?
#
loop_
_entity_poly.entity_id
_entity_poly.type
_entity_poly.pdbx_seq_one_letter_code
_entity_poly.pdbx_strand_id
1 'polypeptide(L)'
;MNSSDLVAIKALGRPLHLGTLYNARNDSVIAGKSLWGVEDIEKGTTSEAQPYSNFDITTSDSVSEKHKLLDVSASLQASFFAGLVEVGGSAQYLHDKASSKHQCRVTMKYQGTTEFKELKILGLNVKYPEVFNQMEATHVVVGVLYGAEAFMVFEDTAADESERQEIHGNLSMMIKKIPGIEISGEGKVEMNDEDKDMVTNMSCTFHGDFLLEQNPTSYEEAVLVYKELPTLLGKDGEKAVPVKVWLYPLNKLNDVAAQINNMVSESLVSQLKKVMEDFHEAEMRTTDLLVKSKILKTDDIRDKLELFQTKLRDFTAVFLQTVAEMLPAIRQGTLEEKVLRDHLDKRKGSGFSRNEMDSWLDEKETEIGVLSTYTKTMKYDIKRPGPELDVLLLDPEVDKIFMFSFTSLKYEEEYLNTISQSTENLKNNITIPAHAQNTRAEIPWYKAAGVKEVLLMALNHMRGYEDDVQLISYISDPNHPGASVRSYQDGICKDPNVSGHGIPVLKHFLLLLLAVNILLDPNTVNTELVISKGGRKVERVKEWQSYPDNPERFDYFTQVLCKEGLTGNCWWESEYTGGGHIMGVAYKSMSRKGYERESCLGKNEKSWGLEVNDDACIAWHDNVRKNLPASESRRIRVYLDHMAGTLSFHSVFSTEEKLLYKFHGIFKEPLYPGFWLIKKNCL
;
A
#
# COMPACT_ATOMS: atom_id res chain seq x y z
N MET A 1 45.22 30.14 -6.13
CA MET A 1 43.77 29.85 -6.15
C MET A 1 43.25 30.08 -4.76
N ASN A 2 42.11 30.74 -4.58
CA ASN A 2 41.45 30.73 -3.27
C ASN A 2 40.81 29.34 -3.10
N SER A 3 41.11 28.67 -1.98
CA SER A 3 40.56 27.33 -1.67
C SER A 3 39.02 27.31 -1.61
N SER A 4 38.38 28.49 -1.46
CA SER A 4 36.92 28.64 -1.40
C SER A 4 36.21 28.44 -2.73
N ASP A 5 36.93 28.50 -3.86
CA ASP A 5 36.33 28.42 -5.20
C ASP A 5 36.23 26.97 -5.74
N LEU A 6 36.85 26.00 -5.05
CA LEU A 6 36.88 24.60 -5.46
C LEU A 6 35.66 23.84 -4.94
N VAL A 7 35.05 23.04 -5.80
CA VAL A 7 33.97 22.12 -5.42
C VAL A 7 34.51 20.70 -5.37
N ALA A 8 34.47 20.07 -4.20
CA ALA A 8 34.86 18.68 -4.03
C ALA A 8 33.66 17.74 -4.27
N ILE A 9 33.85 16.71 -5.10
CA ILE A 9 32.85 15.67 -5.34
C ILE A 9 33.47 14.28 -5.31
N LYS A 10 32.66 13.26 -5.00
CA LYS A 10 33.03 11.86 -5.12
C LYS A 10 33.04 11.40 -6.58
N ALA A 11 34.03 10.59 -6.94
CA ALA A 11 34.20 10.13 -8.30
C ALA A 11 33.19 9.04 -8.69
N LEU A 12 32.83 8.15 -7.76
CA LEU A 12 31.84 7.07 -7.96
C LEU A 12 32.15 6.16 -9.14
N GLY A 13 33.43 5.83 -9.35
CA GLY A 13 33.89 4.99 -10.46
C GLY A 13 33.93 5.70 -11.82
N ARG A 14 33.61 6.99 -11.90
CA ARG A 14 33.68 7.77 -13.14
C ARG A 14 35.13 8.14 -13.46
N PRO A 15 35.53 8.16 -14.76
CA PRO A 15 36.90 8.43 -15.19
C PRO A 15 37.24 9.94 -15.11
N LEU A 16 37.37 10.45 -13.90
CA LEU A 16 37.65 11.87 -13.62
C LEU A 16 39.13 12.07 -13.34
N HIS A 17 39.87 12.55 -14.33
CA HIS A 17 41.31 12.82 -14.26
C HIS A 17 41.62 14.31 -14.37
N LEU A 18 42.85 14.73 -14.04
CA LEU A 18 43.27 16.12 -14.18
C LEU A 18 43.04 16.64 -15.61
N GLY A 19 42.48 17.85 -15.71
CA GLY A 19 42.10 18.47 -16.99
C GLY A 19 40.78 17.98 -17.60
N THR A 20 40.15 16.95 -17.01
CA THR A 20 38.84 16.46 -17.47
C THR A 20 37.78 17.54 -17.32
N LEU A 21 37.02 17.78 -18.39
CA LEU A 21 35.92 18.73 -18.38
C LEU A 21 34.65 18.09 -17.81
N TYR A 22 33.92 18.84 -16.99
CA TYR A 22 32.75 18.37 -16.26
C TYR A 22 31.58 19.34 -16.41
N ASN A 23 30.39 18.80 -16.65
CA ASN A 23 29.15 19.57 -16.64
C ASN A 23 28.41 19.33 -15.32
N ALA A 24 28.59 20.22 -14.35
CA ALA A 24 27.93 20.14 -13.06
C ALA A 24 26.41 20.43 -13.10
N ARG A 25 25.83 20.76 -14.26
CA ARG A 25 24.37 20.91 -14.40
C ARG A 25 23.66 19.56 -14.46
N ASN A 26 24.27 18.57 -15.10
CA ASN A 26 23.74 17.21 -15.25
C ASN A 26 24.72 16.14 -14.72
N ASP A 27 25.78 16.55 -14.03
CA ASP A 27 26.79 15.66 -13.44
C ASP A 27 27.51 14.71 -14.43
N SER A 28 27.67 15.15 -15.69
CA SER A 28 28.27 14.37 -16.76
C SER A 28 29.74 14.74 -17.07
N VAL A 29 30.54 13.73 -17.44
CA VAL A 29 31.91 13.90 -17.97
C VAL A 29 31.86 14.29 -19.45
N ILE A 30 32.67 15.26 -19.86
CA ILE A 30 32.78 15.67 -21.26
C ILE A 30 34.01 15.00 -21.88
N ALA A 31 33.78 13.92 -22.63
CA ALA A 31 34.85 13.16 -23.27
C ALA A 31 35.40 13.86 -24.53
N GLY A 32 36.68 13.62 -24.82
CA GLY A 32 37.33 14.05 -26.07
C GLY A 32 37.65 15.55 -26.20
N LYS A 33 37.43 16.34 -25.15
CA LYS A 33 37.72 17.78 -25.11
C LYS A 33 38.64 18.09 -23.92
N SER A 34 39.54 19.05 -24.09
CA SER A 34 40.46 19.54 -23.03
C SER A 34 40.77 21.01 -23.27
N LEU A 35 41.11 21.76 -22.23
CA LEU A 35 41.63 23.13 -22.36
C LEU A 35 43.13 23.18 -22.65
N TRP A 36 43.86 22.14 -22.23
CA TRP A 36 45.32 22.07 -22.25
C TRP A 36 45.80 20.81 -22.97
N GLY A 37 47.01 20.85 -23.52
CA GLY A 37 47.66 19.64 -24.05
C GLY A 37 48.03 18.68 -22.91
N VAL A 38 48.25 17.41 -23.25
CA VAL A 38 48.71 16.39 -22.28
C VAL A 38 50.02 16.82 -21.62
N GLU A 39 50.98 17.33 -22.40
CA GLU A 39 52.26 17.84 -21.91
C GLU A 39 52.11 19.03 -20.95
N ASP A 40 51.12 19.91 -21.19
CA ASP A 40 50.84 21.06 -20.33
C ASP A 40 50.27 20.61 -18.98
N ILE A 41 49.38 19.61 -19.02
CA ILE A 41 48.80 19.01 -17.80
C ILE A 41 49.89 18.32 -17.00
N GLU A 42 50.72 17.49 -17.64
CA GLU A 42 51.84 16.80 -16.99
C GLU A 42 52.80 17.79 -16.33
N LYS A 43 53.21 18.83 -17.06
CA LYS A 43 54.11 19.87 -16.54
C LYS A 43 53.51 20.67 -15.39
N GLY A 44 52.19 20.89 -15.42
CA GLY A 44 51.46 21.60 -14.37
C GLY A 44 51.06 20.73 -13.17
N THR A 45 51.29 19.42 -13.22
CA THR A 45 50.86 18.48 -12.18
C THR A 45 51.88 18.37 -11.06
N THR A 46 51.40 18.50 -9.83
CA THR A 46 52.13 18.13 -8.61
C THR A 46 51.48 16.91 -7.98
N SER A 47 52.27 15.97 -7.48
CA SER A 47 51.76 14.81 -6.72
C SER A 47 52.29 14.82 -5.29
N GLU A 48 51.43 14.46 -4.34
CA GLU A 48 51.74 14.28 -2.93
C GLU A 48 51.22 12.91 -2.47
N ALA A 49 52.07 12.14 -1.79
CA ALA A 49 51.65 10.86 -1.21
C ALA A 49 50.63 11.10 -0.08
N GLN A 50 49.48 10.44 -0.15
CA GLN A 50 48.43 10.47 0.88
C GLN A 50 47.97 9.04 1.21
N PRO A 51 48.86 8.20 1.77
CA PRO A 51 48.50 6.85 2.17
C PRO A 51 47.53 6.88 3.36
N TYR A 52 46.38 6.24 3.20
CA TYR A 52 45.39 6.07 4.25
C TYR A 52 44.66 4.76 4.04
N SER A 53 44.32 4.07 5.13
CA SER A 53 43.46 2.90 5.10
C SER A 53 42.46 3.00 6.24
N ASN A 54 41.20 2.74 5.95
CA ASN A 54 40.13 2.68 6.94
C ASN A 54 39.20 1.51 6.64
N PHE A 55 38.50 1.08 7.69
CA PHE A 55 37.36 0.18 7.56
C PHE A 55 36.18 0.73 8.37
N ASP A 56 34.98 0.63 7.80
CA ASP A 56 33.73 1.00 8.46
C ASP A 56 32.74 -0.15 8.37
N ILE A 57 31.83 -0.23 9.34
CA ILE A 57 30.78 -1.26 9.37
C ILE A 57 29.43 -0.57 9.57
N THR A 58 28.45 -0.94 8.75
CA THR A 58 27.05 -0.52 8.94
C THR A 58 26.13 -1.71 9.03
N THR A 59 25.11 -1.59 9.89
CA THR A 59 23.98 -2.54 9.97
C THR A 59 22.75 -2.02 9.23
N SER A 60 22.81 -0.83 8.62
CA SER A 60 21.70 -0.24 7.87
C SER A 60 21.98 -0.28 6.37
N ASP A 61 21.04 -0.86 5.63
CA ASP A 61 21.02 -0.87 4.15
C ASP A 61 20.21 0.30 3.56
N SER A 62 19.83 1.28 4.39
CA SER A 62 19.01 2.41 3.94
C SER A 62 19.72 3.25 2.88
N VAL A 63 18.93 3.83 1.98
CA VAL A 63 19.43 4.79 0.98
C VAL A 63 20.25 5.90 1.66
N SER A 64 19.80 6.36 2.83
CA SER A 64 20.55 7.31 3.66
C SER A 64 21.95 6.85 4.03
N GLU A 65 22.06 5.66 4.60
CA GLU A 65 23.34 5.19 5.13
C GLU A 65 24.32 4.87 4.00
N LYS A 66 23.83 4.32 2.87
CA LYS A 66 24.67 4.07 1.68
C LYS A 66 25.33 5.33 1.15
N HIS A 67 24.57 6.42 0.98
CA HIS A 67 25.10 7.69 0.49
C HIS A 67 26.04 8.36 1.49
N LYS A 68 25.80 8.16 2.80
CA LYS A 68 26.69 8.64 3.87
C LYS A 68 28.04 7.89 3.85
N LEU A 69 28.02 6.56 3.73
CA LEU A 69 29.24 5.75 3.64
C LEU A 69 30.11 6.10 2.45
N LEU A 70 29.47 6.45 1.33
CA LEU A 70 30.15 6.89 0.11
C LEU A 70 30.50 8.38 0.11
N ASP A 71 30.19 9.17 1.14
CA ASP A 71 30.44 10.64 1.21
C ASP A 71 29.85 11.39 0.00
N VAL A 72 28.63 11.04 -0.43
CA VAL A 72 27.96 11.63 -1.60
C VAL A 72 27.26 12.93 -1.20
N SER A 73 27.61 14.05 -1.85
CA SER A 73 26.97 15.35 -1.61
C SER A 73 25.51 15.38 -2.04
N ALA A 74 24.66 16.18 -1.38
CA ALA A 74 23.23 16.26 -1.68
C ALA A 74 22.92 16.52 -3.17
N SER A 75 23.68 17.42 -3.82
CA SER A 75 23.53 17.71 -5.25
C SER A 75 23.76 16.45 -6.11
N LEU A 76 24.80 15.68 -5.79
CA LEU A 76 25.14 14.46 -6.52
C LEU A 76 24.14 13.33 -6.22
N GLN A 77 23.61 13.25 -4.99
CA GLN A 77 22.52 12.32 -4.63
C GLN A 77 21.28 12.55 -5.50
N ALA A 78 20.86 13.80 -5.69
CA ALA A 78 19.70 14.12 -6.53
C ALA A 78 19.90 13.64 -7.99
N SER A 79 21.11 13.82 -8.51
CA SER A 79 21.44 13.38 -9.87
C SER A 79 21.56 11.87 -10.00
N PHE A 80 22.06 11.20 -8.96
CA PHE A 80 22.04 9.74 -8.88
C PHE A 80 20.61 9.19 -8.89
N PHE A 81 19.70 9.71 -8.05
CA PHE A 81 18.30 9.28 -8.06
C PHE A 81 17.63 9.51 -9.41
N ALA A 82 17.94 10.61 -10.08
CA ALA A 82 17.40 10.94 -11.38
C ALA A 82 18.02 10.15 -12.54
N GLY A 83 19.00 9.27 -12.29
CA GLY A 83 19.69 8.52 -13.35
C GLY A 83 20.61 9.37 -14.23
N LEU A 84 21.00 10.57 -13.77
CA LEU A 84 21.95 11.45 -14.46
C LEU A 84 23.41 11.04 -14.23
N VAL A 85 23.66 10.20 -13.22
CA VAL A 85 24.99 9.72 -12.84
C VAL A 85 25.06 8.22 -13.01
N GLU A 86 25.92 7.78 -13.94
CA GLU A 86 26.32 6.38 -14.04
C GLU A 86 27.45 6.11 -13.03
N VAL A 87 27.29 5.07 -12.23
CA VAL A 87 28.25 4.67 -11.20
C VAL A 87 29.02 3.41 -11.63
N GLY A 88 30.27 3.29 -11.21
CA GLY A 88 31.12 2.14 -11.52
C GLY A 88 31.86 1.63 -10.28
N GLY A 89 32.47 0.44 -10.41
CA GLY A 89 33.31 -0.15 -9.36
C GLY A 89 32.58 -0.28 -8.03
N SER A 90 33.21 0.22 -6.97
CA SER A 90 32.67 0.20 -5.61
C SER A 90 31.33 0.92 -5.45
N ALA A 91 31.06 1.95 -6.26
CA ALA A 91 29.83 2.73 -6.19
C ALA A 91 28.58 1.97 -6.70
N GLN A 92 28.75 0.81 -7.34
CA GLN A 92 27.64 -0.11 -7.66
C GLN A 92 26.88 -0.57 -6.41
N TYR A 93 27.50 -0.50 -5.23
CA TYR A 93 26.85 -0.68 -3.94
C TYR A 93 25.59 0.19 -3.73
N LEU A 94 25.48 1.35 -4.39
CA LEU A 94 24.28 2.21 -4.32
C LEU A 94 23.04 1.57 -4.96
N HIS A 95 23.23 0.65 -5.92
CA HIS A 95 22.17 -0.08 -6.59
C HIS A 95 21.79 -1.38 -5.87
N ASP A 96 22.72 -1.97 -5.12
CA ASP A 96 22.47 -3.13 -4.28
C ASP A 96 21.56 -2.74 -3.12
N LYS A 97 20.39 -3.36 -3.01
CA LYS A 97 19.40 -3.10 -1.95
C LYS A 97 18.72 -4.38 -1.53
N ALA A 98 18.33 -4.46 -0.26
CA ALA A 98 17.54 -5.58 0.24
C ALA A 98 16.25 -5.76 -0.58
N SER A 99 15.92 -7.01 -0.92
CA SER A 99 14.70 -7.32 -1.69
C SER A 99 13.51 -7.70 -0.79
N SER A 100 13.78 -7.98 0.48
CA SER A 100 12.86 -8.51 1.48
C SER A 100 13.19 -7.96 2.86
N LYS A 101 12.19 -7.82 3.74
CA LYS A 101 12.42 -7.48 5.15
C LYS A 101 13.10 -8.59 5.93
N HIS A 102 13.02 -9.82 5.43
CA HIS A 102 13.64 -11.00 6.02
C HIS A 102 15.16 -11.06 5.78
N GLN A 103 15.68 -10.27 4.83
CA GLN A 103 17.10 -10.21 4.53
C GLN A 103 17.82 -9.36 5.57
N CYS A 104 18.59 -10.01 6.44
CA CYS A 104 19.48 -9.34 7.39
C CYS A 104 20.78 -9.00 6.67
N ARG A 105 21.17 -7.72 6.65
CA ARG A 105 22.37 -7.26 5.95
C ARG A 105 23.27 -6.45 6.85
N VAL A 106 24.57 -6.72 6.78
CA VAL A 106 25.62 -5.90 7.39
C VAL A 106 26.70 -5.67 6.35
N THR A 107 27.04 -4.41 6.10
CA THR A 107 28.05 -4.05 5.09
C THR A 107 29.33 -3.63 5.77
N MET A 108 30.44 -4.21 5.32
CA MET A 108 31.79 -3.74 5.60
C MET A 108 32.27 -2.88 4.44
N LYS A 109 32.77 -1.67 4.73
CA LYS A 109 33.45 -0.80 3.80
C LYS A 109 34.95 -0.85 4.08
N TYR A 110 35.75 -1.05 3.05
CA TYR A 110 37.18 -0.77 3.02
C TYR A 110 37.45 0.49 2.19
N GLN A 111 38.38 1.32 2.64
CA GLN A 111 38.86 2.47 1.89
C GLN A 111 40.38 2.55 1.99
N GLY A 112 41.07 2.60 0.85
CA GLY A 112 42.49 2.87 0.75
C GLY A 112 42.75 4.09 -0.16
N THR A 113 43.61 5.03 0.24
CA THR A 113 44.09 6.12 -0.64
C THR A 113 45.60 6.06 -0.80
N THR A 114 46.10 6.55 -1.92
CA THR A 114 47.51 6.43 -2.32
C THR A 114 48.17 7.80 -2.48
N GLU A 115 47.68 8.61 -3.40
CA GLU A 115 48.26 9.90 -3.75
C GLU A 115 47.19 10.94 -4.10
N PHE A 116 47.54 12.20 -3.89
CA PHE A 116 46.77 13.35 -4.35
C PHE A 116 47.55 14.05 -5.46
N LYS A 117 46.92 14.19 -6.64
CA LYS A 117 47.46 14.95 -7.77
C LYS A 117 46.70 16.26 -7.93
N GLU A 118 47.44 17.35 -8.10
CA GLU A 118 46.89 18.69 -8.31
C GLU A 118 47.47 19.31 -9.59
N LEU A 119 46.60 19.88 -10.42
CA LEU A 119 46.98 20.64 -11.60
C LEU A 119 47.04 22.14 -11.27
N LYS A 120 48.24 22.72 -11.28
CA LYS A 120 48.46 24.15 -11.11
C LYS A 120 48.11 24.90 -12.40
N ILE A 121 46.84 25.27 -12.56
CA ILE A 121 46.38 25.95 -13.80
C ILE A 121 46.85 27.42 -13.92
N LEU A 122 47.26 28.05 -12.81
CA LEU A 122 47.74 29.43 -12.82
C LEU A 122 49.11 29.50 -13.51
N GLY A 123 49.12 29.94 -14.78
CA GLY A 123 50.31 30.01 -15.63
C GLY A 123 50.31 29.05 -16.82
N LEU A 124 49.29 28.19 -16.95
CA LEU A 124 49.10 27.37 -18.14
C LEU A 124 48.34 28.16 -19.22
N ASN A 125 48.87 28.16 -20.44
CA ASN A 125 48.19 28.77 -21.58
C ASN A 125 47.09 27.83 -22.10
N VAL A 126 45.86 28.32 -22.19
CA VAL A 126 44.75 27.57 -22.78
C VAL A 126 45.04 27.36 -24.27
N LYS A 127 45.12 26.09 -24.69
CA LYS A 127 45.43 25.69 -26.07
C LYS A 127 44.18 25.63 -26.95
N TYR A 128 43.03 25.34 -26.34
CA TYR A 128 41.75 25.14 -27.03
C TYR A 128 40.67 26.07 -26.44
N PRO A 129 40.76 27.40 -26.66
CA PRO A 129 39.83 28.37 -26.08
C PRO A 129 38.39 28.23 -26.61
N GLU A 130 38.19 27.59 -27.76
CA GLU A 130 36.88 27.32 -28.35
C GLU A 130 35.97 26.47 -27.45
N VAL A 131 36.55 25.69 -26.54
CA VAL A 131 35.81 24.89 -25.55
C VAL A 131 34.88 25.76 -24.70
N PHE A 132 35.30 26.98 -24.34
CA PHE A 132 34.47 27.90 -23.54
C PHE A 132 33.18 28.29 -24.28
N ASN A 133 33.25 28.47 -25.61
CA ASN A 133 32.13 28.93 -26.43
C ASN A 133 31.08 27.84 -26.69
N GLN A 134 31.42 26.57 -26.46
CA GLN A 134 30.49 25.46 -26.66
C GLN A 134 29.43 25.37 -25.56
N MET A 135 29.65 26.05 -24.42
CA MET A 135 28.71 26.12 -23.28
C MET A 135 28.24 24.76 -22.75
N GLU A 136 29.05 23.70 -22.91
CA GLU A 136 28.77 22.36 -22.40
C GLU A 136 29.33 22.17 -20.99
N ALA A 137 30.66 22.33 -20.84
CA ALA A 137 31.36 22.16 -19.57
C ALA A 137 31.19 23.40 -18.67
N THR A 138 31.02 23.16 -17.37
CA THR A 138 30.97 24.22 -16.36
C THR A 138 32.20 24.24 -15.45
N HIS A 139 32.89 23.11 -15.33
CA HIS A 139 34.06 22.95 -14.49
C HIS A 139 35.15 22.14 -15.22
N VAL A 140 36.37 22.24 -14.68
CA VAL A 140 37.50 21.36 -15.03
C VAL A 140 38.06 20.72 -13.75
N VAL A 141 38.45 19.46 -13.83
CA VAL A 141 39.10 18.75 -12.72
C VAL A 141 40.53 19.28 -12.55
N VAL A 142 40.82 19.80 -11.35
CA VAL A 142 42.14 20.35 -11.00
C VAL A 142 42.80 19.63 -9.83
N GLY A 143 42.08 18.75 -9.14
CA GLY A 143 42.63 17.90 -8.09
C GLY A 143 41.98 16.53 -8.11
N VAL A 144 42.75 15.48 -7.87
CA VAL A 144 42.28 14.09 -7.81
C VAL A 144 42.99 13.37 -6.67
N LEU A 145 42.21 12.81 -5.75
CA LEU A 145 42.67 11.85 -4.76
C LEU A 145 42.48 10.45 -5.33
N TYR A 146 43.58 9.72 -5.49
CA TYR A 146 43.60 8.35 -5.99
C TYR A 146 43.56 7.35 -4.83
N GLY A 147 42.89 6.23 -5.07
CA GLY A 147 42.73 5.14 -4.10
C GLY A 147 41.86 4.02 -4.65
N ALA A 148 41.24 3.26 -3.75
CA ALA A 148 40.20 2.29 -4.06
C ALA A 148 39.28 2.11 -2.85
N GLU A 149 38.00 1.91 -3.11
CA GLU A 149 37.00 1.53 -2.11
C GLU A 149 36.50 0.10 -2.41
N ALA A 150 36.06 -0.61 -1.38
CA ALA A 150 35.37 -1.89 -1.53
C ALA A 150 34.25 -2.00 -0.48
N PHE A 151 33.15 -2.62 -0.88
CA PHE A 151 32.01 -2.94 -0.05
C PHE A 151 31.79 -4.45 -0.09
N MET A 152 31.80 -5.07 1.07
CA MET A 152 31.41 -6.46 1.27
C MET A 152 30.08 -6.48 2.01
N VAL A 153 29.02 -6.86 1.31
CA VAL A 153 27.66 -6.94 1.85
C VAL A 153 27.44 -8.37 2.30
N PHE A 154 27.43 -8.58 3.62
CA PHE A 154 27.14 -9.88 4.21
C PHE A 154 25.65 -9.98 4.49
N GLU A 155 25.07 -11.11 4.14
CA GLU A 155 23.64 -11.33 4.27
C GLU A 155 23.28 -12.74 4.73
N ASP A 156 22.16 -12.83 5.44
CA ASP A 156 21.50 -14.06 5.86
C ASP A 156 19.98 -13.78 5.96
N THR A 157 19.13 -14.80 5.92
CA THR A 157 17.67 -14.67 5.87
C THR A 157 17.01 -15.13 7.16
N ALA A 158 16.24 -14.24 7.79
CA ALA A 158 15.46 -14.54 8.98
C ALA A 158 14.05 -15.04 8.64
N ALA A 159 13.58 -16.07 9.34
CA ALA A 159 12.20 -16.54 9.23
C ALA A 159 11.21 -15.57 9.88
N ASP A 160 11.61 -14.89 10.97
CA ASP A 160 10.78 -13.93 11.70
C ASP A 160 11.59 -12.79 12.34
N GLU A 161 10.89 -11.85 12.98
CA GLU A 161 11.48 -10.67 13.62
C GLU A 161 12.33 -11.00 14.86
N SER A 162 12.09 -12.13 15.54
CA SER A 162 12.92 -12.55 16.68
C SER A 162 14.28 -13.03 16.18
N GLU A 163 14.28 -13.92 15.18
CA GLU A 163 15.49 -14.44 14.56
C GLU A 163 16.29 -13.33 13.85
N ARG A 164 15.60 -12.33 13.29
CA ARG A 164 16.24 -11.17 12.66
C ARG A 164 17.21 -10.44 13.59
N GLN A 165 16.83 -10.24 14.86
CA GLN A 165 17.70 -9.56 15.82
C GLN A 165 18.95 -10.39 16.14
N GLU A 166 18.78 -11.71 16.26
CA GLU A 166 19.87 -12.65 16.48
C GLU A 166 20.83 -12.68 15.30
N ILE A 167 20.32 -12.88 14.08
CA ILE A 167 21.12 -12.91 12.84
C ILE A 167 21.88 -11.60 12.65
N HIS A 168 21.24 -10.44 12.84
CA HIS A 168 21.94 -9.15 12.76
C HIS A 168 23.05 -9.01 13.82
N GLY A 169 22.84 -9.55 15.02
CA GLY A 169 23.85 -9.63 16.08
C GLY A 169 25.05 -10.47 15.65
N ASN A 170 24.79 -11.66 15.11
CA ASN A 170 25.81 -12.60 14.64
C ASN A 170 26.61 -12.00 13.47
N LEU A 171 25.93 -11.48 12.43
CA LEU A 171 26.56 -10.77 11.31
C LEU A 171 27.47 -9.64 11.81
N SER A 172 26.95 -8.75 12.68
CA SER A 172 27.75 -7.63 13.17
C SER A 172 28.96 -8.07 14.00
N MET A 173 28.82 -9.14 14.79
CA MET A 173 29.92 -9.67 15.59
C MET A 173 31.02 -10.25 14.70
N MET A 174 30.64 -11.11 13.75
CA MET A 174 31.60 -11.78 12.88
C MET A 174 32.34 -10.80 11.99
N ILE A 175 31.65 -9.85 11.37
CA ILE A 175 32.29 -8.86 10.49
C ILE A 175 33.30 -7.97 11.26
N LYS A 176 33.03 -7.66 12.53
CA LYS A 176 33.99 -6.95 13.40
C LYS A 176 35.26 -7.76 13.69
N LYS A 177 35.20 -9.10 13.60
CA LYS A 177 36.37 -9.98 13.80
C LYS A 177 37.28 -10.03 12.57
N ILE A 178 36.78 -9.78 11.35
CA ILE A 178 37.53 -9.91 10.09
C ILE A 178 38.95 -9.29 10.14
N PRO A 179 39.17 -8.05 10.63
CA PRO A 179 40.50 -7.48 10.68
C PRO A 179 41.50 -8.28 11.53
N GLY A 180 41.02 -8.93 12.60
CA GLY A 180 41.81 -9.67 13.57
C GLY A 180 41.92 -11.18 13.32
N ILE A 181 41.20 -11.75 12.36
CA ILE A 181 41.25 -13.19 12.08
C ILE A 181 42.60 -13.58 11.46
N GLU A 182 43.18 -14.67 11.95
CA GLU A 182 44.42 -15.27 11.45
C GLU A 182 44.14 -16.26 10.31
N ILE A 183 45.07 -16.33 9.36
CA ILE A 183 45.04 -17.28 8.27
C ILE A 183 46.15 -18.30 8.55
N SER A 184 45.75 -19.57 8.70
CA SER A 184 46.70 -20.69 8.86
C SER A 184 47.61 -20.82 7.63
N GLY A 185 48.75 -21.50 7.78
CA GLY A 185 49.71 -21.70 6.69
C GLY A 185 49.16 -22.45 5.45
N GLU A 186 47.96 -23.04 5.54
CA GLU A 186 47.26 -23.68 4.42
C GLU A 186 46.28 -22.73 3.69
N GLY A 187 46.21 -21.45 4.08
CA GLY A 187 45.23 -20.50 3.52
C GLY A 187 43.83 -20.64 4.10
N LYS A 188 43.66 -21.37 5.21
CA LYS A 188 42.37 -21.51 5.90
C LYS A 188 42.23 -20.47 7.01
N VAL A 189 41.03 -19.89 7.08
CA VAL A 189 40.60 -18.94 8.11
C VAL A 189 40.45 -19.68 9.45
N GLU A 190 41.17 -19.24 10.48
CA GLU A 190 41.10 -19.86 11.81
C GLU A 190 39.88 -19.34 12.59
N MET A 191 38.97 -20.26 12.95
CA MET A 191 37.73 -19.98 13.68
C MET A 191 37.42 -21.12 14.68
N ASN A 192 36.83 -20.77 15.82
CA ASN A 192 36.30 -21.75 16.76
C ASN A 192 34.96 -22.33 16.22
N ASP A 193 34.41 -23.36 16.87
CA ASP A 193 33.21 -24.02 16.36
C ASP A 193 31.95 -23.13 16.46
N GLU A 194 31.84 -22.27 17.49
CA GLU A 194 30.74 -21.29 17.61
C GLU A 194 30.74 -20.29 16.43
N ASP A 195 31.92 -19.80 16.05
CA ASP A 195 32.11 -18.84 14.96
C ASP A 195 31.78 -19.48 13.61
N LYS A 196 32.10 -20.77 13.41
CA LYS A 196 31.72 -21.51 12.20
C LYS A 196 30.21 -21.65 12.08
N ASP A 197 29.54 -21.99 13.18
CA ASP A 197 28.07 -22.11 13.20
C ASP A 197 27.42 -20.76 12.84
N MET A 198 27.95 -19.65 13.36
CA MET A 198 27.43 -18.31 13.06
C MET A 198 27.53 -17.93 11.58
N VAL A 199 28.60 -18.35 10.88
CA VAL A 199 28.85 -17.94 9.48
C VAL A 199 28.32 -18.92 8.42
N THR A 200 27.76 -20.06 8.84
CA THR A 200 27.40 -21.17 7.95
C THR A 200 26.40 -20.76 6.84
N ASN A 201 25.44 -19.90 7.16
CA ASN A 201 24.43 -19.42 6.20
C ASN A 201 24.73 -18.03 5.63
N MET A 202 25.85 -17.42 6.02
CA MET A 202 26.21 -16.08 5.56
C MET A 202 26.73 -16.12 4.13
N SER A 203 26.10 -15.37 3.25
CA SER A 203 26.66 -15.07 1.92
C SER A 203 27.32 -13.69 1.91
N CYS A 204 28.20 -13.46 0.95
CA CYS A 204 28.88 -12.19 0.72
C CYS A 204 28.66 -11.74 -0.74
N THR A 205 28.38 -10.45 -0.91
CA THR A 205 28.40 -9.77 -2.22
C THR A 205 29.47 -8.69 -2.21
N PHE A 206 30.36 -8.70 -3.19
CA PHE A 206 31.47 -7.75 -3.31
C PHE A 206 31.22 -6.69 -4.38
N HIS A 207 31.38 -5.42 -4.00
CA HIS A 207 31.42 -4.26 -4.90
C HIS A 207 32.71 -3.48 -4.64
N GLY A 208 33.66 -3.48 -5.56
CA GLY A 208 34.94 -2.82 -5.32
C GLY A 208 35.65 -2.32 -6.57
N ASP A 209 36.62 -1.44 -6.35
CA ASP A 209 37.47 -0.89 -7.41
C ASP A 209 38.69 -1.77 -7.73
N PHE A 210 38.65 -3.03 -7.28
CA PHE A 210 39.74 -3.99 -7.38
C PHE A 210 39.44 -5.04 -8.44
N LEU A 211 40.46 -5.41 -9.21
CA LEU A 211 40.38 -6.57 -10.10
C LEU A 211 40.71 -7.84 -9.31
N LEU A 212 39.68 -8.60 -8.95
CA LEU A 212 39.81 -9.90 -8.29
C LEU A 212 39.78 -11.04 -9.32
N GLU A 213 40.48 -12.15 -9.05
CA GLU A 213 40.34 -13.37 -9.86
C GLU A 213 38.96 -14.01 -9.68
N GLN A 214 38.45 -13.98 -8.45
CA GLN A 214 37.12 -14.44 -8.08
C GLN A 214 36.53 -13.52 -6.98
N ASN A 215 35.26 -13.17 -7.11
CA ASN A 215 34.56 -12.42 -6.08
C ASN A 215 34.20 -13.34 -4.89
N PRO A 216 34.32 -12.84 -3.64
CA PRO A 216 33.95 -13.63 -2.48
C PRO A 216 32.44 -13.82 -2.42
N THR A 217 32.02 -15.03 -2.06
CA THR A 217 30.63 -15.46 -1.92
C THR A 217 30.32 -15.98 -0.52
N SER A 218 31.34 -16.34 0.27
CA SER A 218 31.23 -16.74 1.67
C SER A 218 31.97 -15.80 2.62
N TYR A 219 31.76 -16.01 3.93
CA TYR A 219 32.51 -15.29 4.96
C TYR A 219 34.02 -15.55 4.90
N GLU A 220 34.46 -16.80 4.73
CA GLU A 220 35.89 -17.12 4.67
C GLU A 220 36.57 -16.49 3.45
N GLU A 221 35.93 -16.57 2.29
CA GLU A 221 36.43 -15.93 1.06
C GLU A 221 36.56 -14.41 1.25
N ALA A 222 35.60 -13.79 1.93
CA ALA A 222 35.65 -12.36 2.23
C ALA A 222 36.82 -11.99 3.16
N VAL A 223 37.15 -12.84 4.15
CA VAL A 223 38.33 -12.65 5.01
C VAL A 223 39.62 -12.69 4.19
N LEU A 224 39.75 -13.66 3.28
CA LEU A 224 40.93 -13.78 2.40
C LEU A 224 41.09 -12.53 1.54
N VAL A 225 40.02 -12.13 0.84
CA VAL A 225 40.02 -10.92 0.00
C VAL A 225 40.38 -9.69 0.82
N TYR A 226 39.79 -9.51 2.01
CA TYR A 226 40.09 -8.37 2.89
C TYR A 226 41.59 -8.24 3.20
N LYS A 227 42.28 -9.36 3.48
CA LYS A 227 43.72 -9.34 3.77
C LYS A 227 44.57 -9.01 2.54
N GLU A 228 44.06 -9.28 1.35
CA GLU A 228 44.72 -8.97 0.08
C GLU A 228 44.51 -7.53 -0.39
N LEU A 229 43.37 -6.88 -0.05
CA LEU A 229 42.99 -5.53 -0.52
C LEU A 229 44.12 -4.49 -0.47
N PRO A 230 44.90 -4.36 0.63
CA PRO A 230 45.98 -3.35 0.67
C PRO A 230 47.07 -3.58 -0.38
N THR A 231 47.31 -4.84 -0.78
CA THR A 231 48.34 -5.19 -1.76
C THR A 231 47.85 -5.04 -3.19
N LEU A 232 46.53 -5.11 -3.41
CA LEU A 232 45.91 -5.06 -4.74
C LEU A 232 45.95 -3.66 -5.37
N LEU A 233 46.22 -2.61 -4.60
CA LEU A 233 46.49 -1.26 -5.11
C LEU A 233 47.81 -1.15 -5.88
N GLY A 234 48.69 -2.15 -5.74
CA GLY A 234 50.04 -2.12 -6.31
C GLY A 234 51.06 -1.47 -5.38
N LYS A 235 52.35 -1.64 -5.68
CA LYS A 235 53.43 -1.18 -4.79
C LYS A 235 53.51 0.34 -4.70
N ASP A 236 53.16 1.02 -5.80
CA ASP A 236 53.20 2.47 -5.93
C ASP A 236 51.80 3.06 -6.13
N GLY A 237 50.75 2.25 -5.93
CA GLY A 237 49.37 2.67 -6.16
C GLY A 237 48.97 2.69 -7.64
N GLU A 238 49.69 1.97 -8.51
CA GLU A 238 49.51 1.99 -9.96
C GLU A 238 48.13 1.51 -10.45
N LYS A 239 47.38 0.80 -9.60
CA LYS A 239 46.01 0.35 -9.86
C LYS A 239 44.94 1.24 -9.23
N ALA A 240 45.34 2.32 -8.57
CA ALA A 240 44.41 3.23 -7.91
C ALA A 240 43.53 3.97 -8.92
N VAL A 241 42.25 4.13 -8.56
CA VAL A 241 41.25 4.88 -9.32
C VAL A 241 40.95 6.23 -8.64
N PRO A 242 40.38 7.22 -9.35
CA PRO A 242 39.88 8.43 -8.70
C PRO A 242 38.83 8.11 -7.64
N VAL A 243 39.04 8.56 -6.41
CA VAL A 243 38.08 8.41 -5.30
C VAL A 243 37.32 9.72 -5.06
N LYS A 244 38.05 10.84 -5.02
CA LYS A 244 37.52 12.19 -4.80
C LYS A 244 38.20 13.18 -5.74
N VAL A 245 37.45 14.13 -6.27
CA VAL A 245 37.98 15.13 -7.22
C VAL A 245 37.58 16.55 -6.82
N TRP A 246 38.42 17.51 -7.21
CA TRP A 246 38.22 18.93 -7.00
C TRP A 246 38.02 19.61 -8.34
N LEU A 247 36.88 20.28 -8.47
CA LEU A 247 36.43 20.95 -9.67
C LEU A 247 36.69 22.45 -9.56
N TYR A 248 37.30 23.03 -10.59
CA TYR A 248 37.48 24.47 -10.73
C TYR A 248 36.45 25.05 -11.73
N PRO A 249 35.69 26.09 -11.36
CA PRO A 249 34.70 26.70 -12.24
C PRO A 249 35.35 27.34 -13.48
N LEU A 250 34.83 27.05 -14.67
CA LEU A 250 35.38 27.59 -15.92
C LEU A 250 35.09 29.08 -16.10
N ASN A 251 34.00 29.58 -15.54
CA ASN A 251 33.65 31.01 -15.57
C ASN A 251 34.69 31.90 -14.88
N LYS A 252 35.53 31.34 -14.00
CA LYS A 252 36.68 32.06 -13.40
C LYS A 252 37.88 32.17 -14.33
N LEU A 253 37.95 31.33 -15.37
CA LEU A 253 38.98 31.39 -16.42
C LEU A 253 38.52 32.23 -17.61
N ASN A 254 37.22 32.17 -17.91
CA ASN A 254 36.61 32.91 -19.02
C ASN A 254 35.13 33.18 -18.74
N ASP A 255 34.72 34.44 -18.73
CA ASP A 255 33.35 34.87 -18.38
C ASP A 255 32.25 34.33 -19.33
N VAL A 256 32.62 33.84 -20.52
CA VAL A 256 31.69 33.23 -21.49
C VAL A 256 31.38 31.77 -21.16
N ALA A 257 32.17 31.12 -20.30
CA ALA A 257 31.99 29.71 -19.98
C ALA A 257 30.64 29.45 -19.28
N ALA A 258 30.06 28.27 -19.52
CA ALA A 258 28.84 27.87 -18.82
C ALA A 258 29.07 27.77 -17.30
N GLN A 259 28.03 28.06 -16.53
CA GLN A 259 28.08 28.03 -15.07
C GLN A 259 26.81 27.40 -14.47
N ILE A 260 26.85 27.08 -13.18
CA ILE A 260 25.66 26.77 -12.40
C ILE A 260 25.08 28.10 -11.91
N ASN A 261 23.83 28.39 -12.27
CA ASN A 261 23.13 29.61 -11.89
C ASN A 261 22.34 29.44 -10.59
N ASN A 262 21.73 28.26 -10.37
CA ASN A 262 20.99 27.96 -9.14
C ASN A 262 21.43 26.60 -8.55
N MET A 263 21.30 26.47 -7.23
CA MET A 263 21.48 25.20 -6.52
C MET A 263 20.13 24.61 -6.14
N VAL A 264 20.04 23.28 -6.08
CA VAL A 264 18.89 22.59 -5.48
C VAL A 264 19.12 22.51 -3.97
N SER A 265 18.14 22.95 -3.18
CA SER A 265 18.25 22.95 -1.73
C SER A 265 18.36 21.53 -1.18
N GLU A 266 19.16 21.36 -0.12
CA GLU A 266 19.28 20.08 0.58
C GLU A 266 17.94 19.58 1.12
N SER A 267 17.01 20.49 1.42
CA SER A 267 15.64 20.15 1.82
C SER A 267 14.90 19.38 0.73
N LEU A 268 14.96 19.82 -0.54
CA LEU A 268 14.31 19.10 -1.63
C LEU A 268 15.01 17.78 -1.96
N VAL A 269 16.34 17.74 -1.87
CA VAL A 269 17.08 16.48 -2.01
C VAL A 269 16.66 15.48 -0.94
N SER A 270 16.52 15.93 0.30
CA SER A 270 16.03 15.10 1.41
C SER A 270 14.60 14.60 1.18
N GLN A 271 13.73 15.43 0.60
CA GLN A 271 12.37 15.00 0.23
C GLN A 271 12.38 13.95 -0.90
N LEU A 272 13.17 14.15 -1.96
CA LEU A 272 13.33 13.16 -3.05
C LEU A 272 13.86 11.83 -2.50
N LYS A 273 14.88 11.89 -1.64
CA LYS A 273 15.41 10.71 -0.95
C LYS A 273 14.35 9.97 -0.16
N LYS A 274 13.54 10.69 0.62
CA LYS A 274 12.43 10.09 1.38
C LYS A 274 11.41 9.41 0.46
N VAL A 275 11.12 9.99 -0.70
CA VAL A 275 10.25 9.34 -1.71
C VAL A 275 10.87 8.03 -2.20
N MET A 276 12.17 8.01 -2.48
CA MET A 276 12.86 6.78 -2.90
C MET A 276 12.89 5.70 -1.81
N GLU A 277 13.01 6.10 -0.53
CA GLU A 277 12.90 5.18 0.61
C GLU A 277 11.47 4.63 0.75
N ASP A 278 10.45 5.49 0.63
CA ASP A 278 9.03 5.08 0.68
C ASP A 278 8.70 4.07 -0.44
N PHE A 279 9.17 4.28 -1.67
CA PHE A 279 8.95 3.36 -2.79
C PHE A 279 9.64 2.02 -2.58
N HIS A 280 10.91 2.05 -2.14
CA HIS A 280 11.67 0.83 -1.90
C HIS A 280 11.06 -0.03 -0.78
N GLU A 281 10.59 0.60 0.30
CA GLU A 281 9.88 -0.08 1.38
C GLU A 281 8.60 -0.77 0.88
N ALA A 282 7.81 -0.09 0.05
CA ALA A 282 6.61 -0.67 -0.55
C ALA A 282 6.94 -1.86 -1.48
N GLU A 283 8.03 -1.79 -2.25
CA GLU A 283 8.51 -2.90 -3.09
C GLU A 283 8.92 -4.13 -2.25
N MET A 284 9.67 -3.94 -1.17
CA MET A 284 10.07 -5.04 -0.27
C MET A 284 8.84 -5.69 0.37
N ARG A 285 7.92 -4.89 0.92
CA ARG A 285 6.66 -5.39 1.50
C ARG A 285 5.86 -6.21 0.49
N THR A 286 5.77 -5.71 -0.74
CA THR A 286 5.03 -6.40 -1.82
C THR A 286 5.71 -7.73 -2.18
N THR A 287 7.04 -7.77 -2.26
CA THR A 287 7.81 -9.00 -2.51
C THR A 287 7.55 -10.05 -1.43
N ASP A 288 7.57 -9.66 -0.16
CA ASP A 288 7.28 -10.56 0.97
C ASP A 288 5.84 -11.12 0.92
N LEU A 289 4.87 -10.27 0.59
CA LEU A 289 3.47 -10.68 0.42
C LEU A 289 3.27 -11.57 -0.82
N LEU A 290 4.02 -11.37 -1.90
CA LEU A 290 3.99 -12.22 -3.09
C LEU A 290 4.50 -13.64 -2.79
N VAL A 291 5.53 -13.78 -1.95
CA VAL A 291 6.00 -15.10 -1.49
C VAL A 291 4.89 -15.80 -0.69
N LYS A 292 4.27 -15.09 0.26
CA LYS A 292 3.18 -15.64 1.09
C LYS A 292 1.95 -16.02 0.25
N SER A 293 1.57 -15.21 -0.73
CA SER A 293 0.43 -15.49 -1.61
C SER A 293 0.67 -16.71 -2.51
N LYS A 294 1.91 -16.91 -2.97
CA LYS A 294 2.32 -18.13 -3.71
C LYS A 294 2.23 -19.38 -2.85
N ILE A 295 2.71 -19.33 -1.61
CA ILE A 295 2.62 -20.45 -0.65
C ILE A 295 1.15 -20.82 -0.40
N LEU A 296 0.28 -19.81 -0.26
CA LEU A 296 -1.16 -20.01 -0.09
C LEU A 296 -1.89 -20.32 -1.40
N LYS A 297 -1.23 -20.30 -2.57
CA LYS A 297 -1.86 -20.49 -3.88
C LYS A 297 -3.05 -19.54 -4.15
N THR A 298 -3.00 -18.31 -3.62
CA THR A 298 -4.06 -17.30 -3.78
C THR A 298 -3.83 -16.43 -5.02
N ASP A 299 -4.28 -16.90 -6.18
CA ASP A 299 -4.04 -16.22 -7.46
C ASP A 299 -4.65 -14.80 -7.47
N ASP A 300 -5.89 -14.61 -6.98
CA ASP A 300 -6.54 -13.28 -6.94
C ASP A 300 -5.72 -12.22 -6.16
N ILE A 301 -5.13 -12.60 -5.02
CA ILE A 301 -4.29 -11.68 -4.22
C ILE A 301 -2.93 -11.47 -4.90
N ARG A 302 -2.35 -12.54 -5.46
CA ARG A 302 -1.06 -12.45 -6.17
C ARG A 302 -1.17 -11.48 -7.34
N ASP A 303 -2.20 -11.61 -8.17
CA ASP A 303 -2.38 -10.78 -9.36
C ASP A 303 -2.56 -9.29 -8.98
N LYS A 304 -3.24 -9.00 -7.85
CA LYS A 304 -3.36 -7.64 -7.28
C LYS A 304 -2.01 -7.07 -6.83
N LEU A 305 -1.19 -7.87 -6.14
CA LEU A 305 0.17 -7.47 -5.71
C LEU A 305 1.11 -7.26 -6.91
N GLU A 306 1.03 -8.11 -7.93
CA GLU A 306 1.81 -7.97 -9.18
C GLU A 306 1.41 -6.71 -9.96
N LEU A 307 0.11 -6.40 -10.01
CA LEU A 307 -0.38 -5.15 -10.58
C LEU A 307 0.17 -3.93 -9.82
N PHE A 308 0.07 -3.93 -8.49
CA PHE A 308 0.63 -2.85 -7.67
C PHE A 308 2.14 -2.66 -7.93
N GLN A 309 2.93 -3.74 -7.91
CA GLN A 309 4.37 -3.68 -8.16
C GLN A 309 4.68 -3.12 -9.56
N THR A 310 3.93 -3.53 -10.57
CA THR A 310 4.08 -3.04 -11.94
C THR A 310 3.77 -1.54 -12.01
N LYS A 311 2.66 -1.09 -11.42
CA LYS A 311 2.27 0.32 -11.44
C LYS A 311 3.21 1.22 -10.64
N LEU A 312 3.75 0.73 -9.52
CA LEU A 312 4.77 1.46 -8.75
C LEU A 312 6.05 1.66 -9.56
N ARG A 313 6.51 0.63 -10.29
CA ARG A 313 7.68 0.73 -11.17
C ARG A 313 7.44 1.71 -12.32
N ASP A 314 6.31 1.61 -13.00
CA ASP A 314 5.92 2.53 -14.08
C ASP A 314 5.88 3.99 -13.60
N PHE A 315 5.26 4.22 -12.44
CA PHE A 315 5.18 5.55 -11.84
C PHE A 315 6.56 6.08 -11.47
N THR A 316 7.39 5.27 -10.82
CA THR A 316 8.76 5.63 -10.40
C THR A 316 9.62 6.04 -11.59
N ALA A 317 9.55 5.29 -12.70
CA ALA A 317 10.30 5.60 -13.92
C ALA A 317 9.95 6.97 -14.50
N VAL A 318 8.65 7.26 -14.67
CA VAL A 318 8.18 8.56 -15.19
C VAL A 318 8.49 9.69 -14.21
N PHE A 319 8.31 9.43 -12.91
CA PHE A 319 8.59 10.39 -11.85
C PHE A 319 10.06 10.83 -11.86
N LEU A 320 11.00 9.89 -11.93
CA LEU A 320 12.43 10.17 -11.96
C LEU A 320 12.91 10.74 -13.29
N GLN A 321 12.33 10.31 -14.42
CA GLN A 321 12.60 10.91 -15.72
C GLN A 321 12.29 12.42 -15.72
N THR A 322 11.16 12.80 -15.12
CA THR A 322 10.78 14.20 -14.99
C THR A 322 11.78 14.97 -14.10
N VAL A 323 12.28 14.36 -13.02
CA VAL A 323 13.33 14.95 -12.17
C VAL A 323 14.64 15.11 -12.94
N ALA A 324 15.00 14.14 -13.79
CA ALA A 324 16.20 14.19 -14.63
C ALA A 324 16.20 15.35 -15.62
N GLU A 325 15.03 15.76 -16.10
CA GLU A 325 14.85 16.93 -16.97
C GLU A 325 14.87 18.25 -16.17
N MET A 326 14.27 18.25 -14.97
CA MET A 326 14.19 19.44 -14.12
C MET A 326 15.53 19.83 -13.49
N LEU A 327 16.34 18.88 -13.03
CA LEU A 327 17.59 19.17 -12.31
C LEU A 327 18.57 20.03 -13.14
N PRO A 328 18.90 19.68 -14.40
CA PRO A 328 19.78 20.51 -15.22
C PRO A 328 19.19 21.87 -15.54
N ALA A 329 17.88 21.94 -15.81
CA ALA A 329 17.18 23.19 -16.10
C ALA A 329 17.18 24.15 -14.89
N ILE A 330 16.94 23.63 -13.68
CA ILE A 330 17.06 24.40 -12.44
C ILE A 330 18.49 24.91 -12.27
N ARG A 331 19.49 24.03 -12.40
CA ARG A 331 20.91 24.38 -12.26
C ARG A 331 21.38 25.38 -13.31
N GLN A 332 20.80 25.36 -14.51
CA GLN A 332 21.02 26.35 -15.57
C GLN A 332 20.26 27.67 -15.32
N GLY A 333 19.28 27.70 -14.41
CA GLY A 333 18.46 28.87 -14.13
C GLY A 333 17.33 29.11 -15.13
N THR A 334 16.99 28.11 -15.95
CA THR A 334 15.83 28.17 -16.87
C THR A 334 14.52 27.78 -16.18
N LEU A 335 14.60 27.03 -15.08
CA LEU A 335 13.46 26.71 -14.22
C LEU A 335 13.72 27.15 -12.78
N GLU A 336 12.65 27.53 -12.09
CA GLU A 336 12.66 27.77 -10.66
C GLU A 336 12.64 26.45 -9.88
N GLU A 337 13.31 26.43 -8.74
CA GLU A 337 13.33 25.27 -7.82
C GLU A 337 11.91 24.85 -7.37
N LYS A 338 10.96 25.80 -7.32
CA LYS A 338 9.56 25.53 -6.99
C LYS A 338 8.95 24.43 -7.86
N VAL A 339 9.33 24.34 -9.14
CA VAL A 339 8.80 23.32 -10.06
C VAL A 339 9.13 21.91 -9.59
N LEU A 340 10.32 21.68 -9.03
CA LEU A 340 10.68 20.40 -8.43
C LEU A 340 9.84 20.11 -7.18
N ARG A 341 9.63 21.12 -6.32
CA ARG A 341 8.76 20.98 -5.13
C ARG A 341 7.34 20.58 -5.52
N ASP A 342 6.76 21.30 -6.48
CA ASP A 342 5.42 21.04 -6.98
C ASP A 342 5.33 19.61 -7.57
N HIS A 343 6.39 19.14 -8.25
CA HIS A 343 6.47 17.76 -8.75
C HIS A 343 6.53 16.71 -7.64
N LEU A 344 7.33 16.93 -6.58
CA LEU A 344 7.36 16.04 -5.42
C LEU A 344 5.98 15.97 -4.73
N ASP A 345 5.26 17.10 -4.70
CA ASP A 345 3.92 17.20 -4.11
C ASP A 345 2.83 16.48 -4.93
N LYS A 346 2.99 16.29 -6.25
CA LYS A 346 2.03 15.54 -7.11
C LYS A 346 1.84 14.09 -6.69
N ARG A 347 2.74 13.54 -5.87
CA ARG A 347 2.59 12.20 -5.28
C ARG A 347 1.38 12.13 -4.33
N LYS A 348 1.03 13.26 -3.69
CA LYS A 348 -0.14 13.29 -2.80
C LYS A 348 -1.39 13.05 -3.63
N GLY A 349 -2.09 11.96 -3.32
CA GLY A 349 -3.33 11.66 -4.01
C GLY A 349 -3.17 10.92 -5.33
N SER A 350 -1.96 10.49 -5.68
CA SER A 350 -1.72 9.58 -6.79
C SER A 350 -1.91 8.11 -6.39
N GLY A 351 -2.23 7.82 -5.12
CA GLY A 351 -2.16 6.47 -4.57
C GLY A 351 -0.73 6.01 -4.24
N PHE A 352 0.31 6.75 -4.63
CA PHE A 352 1.71 6.43 -4.33
C PHE A 352 2.31 7.30 -3.22
N SER A 353 1.49 8.00 -2.43
CA SER A 353 1.98 8.54 -1.16
C SER A 353 2.22 7.41 -0.16
N ARG A 354 3.12 7.63 0.81
CA ARG A 354 3.46 6.63 1.83
C ARG A 354 2.21 6.09 2.53
N ASN A 355 1.34 6.99 2.98
CA ASN A 355 0.15 6.61 3.73
C ASN A 355 -0.84 5.79 2.89
N GLU A 356 -1.01 6.11 1.61
CA GLU A 356 -1.90 5.38 0.70
C GLU A 356 -1.36 3.97 0.43
N MET A 357 -0.06 3.84 0.12
CA MET A 357 0.58 2.55 -0.09
C MET A 357 0.59 1.70 1.17
N ASP A 358 0.97 2.28 2.32
CA ASP A 358 1.02 1.57 3.59
C ASP A 358 -0.37 1.07 3.99
N SER A 359 -1.40 1.90 3.84
CA SER A 359 -2.78 1.51 4.14
C SER A 359 -3.22 0.31 3.30
N TRP A 360 -2.95 0.30 2.00
CA TRP A 360 -3.34 -0.82 1.13
C TRP A 360 -2.52 -2.08 1.42
N LEU A 361 -1.22 -1.95 1.64
CA LEU A 361 -0.34 -3.08 1.98
C LEU A 361 -0.68 -3.69 3.34
N ASP A 362 -1.05 -2.89 4.35
CA ASP A 362 -1.53 -3.36 5.65
C ASP A 362 -2.81 -4.19 5.50
N GLU A 363 -3.69 -3.80 4.57
CA GLU A 363 -4.91 -4.56 4.27
C GLU A 363 -4.61 -5.88 3.57
N LYS A 364 -3.68 -5.91 2.61
CA LYS A 364 -3.24 -7.16 1.97
C LYS A 364 -2.54 -8.09 2.96
N GLU A 365 -1.71 -7.54 3.85
CA GLU A 365 -1.04 -8.28 4.91
C GLU A 365 -2.04 -8.91 5.89
N THR A 366 -3.08 -8.16 6.27
CA THR A 366 -4.18 -8.67 7.11
C THR A 366 -4.96 -9.77 6.38
N GLU A 367 -5.33 -9.56 5.12
CA GLU A 367 -6.06 -10.54 4.30
C GLU A 367 -5.29 -11.87 4.19
N ILE A 368 -4.02 -11.81 3.81
CA ILE A 368 -3.12 -12.97 3.75
C ILE A 368 -2.96 -13.62 5.14
N GLY A 369 -2.87 -12.81 6.20
CA GLY A 369 -2.76 -13.28 7.59
C GLY A 369 -3.97 -14.09 8.05
N VAL A 370 -5.19 -13.64 7.71
CA VAL A 370 -6.44 -14.37 7.97
C VAL A 370 -6.41 -15.71 7.23
N LEU A 371 -6.13 -15.71 5.93
CA LEU A 371 -6.05 -16.94 5.15
C LEU A 371 -5.03 -17.92 5.74
N SER A 372 -3.82 -17.43 6.05
CA SER A 372 -2.74 -18.22 6.63
C SER A 372 -3.14 -18.89 7.95
N THR A 373 -3.91 -18.19 8.80
CA THR A 373 -4.35 -18.74 10.08
C THR A 373 -5.31 -19.91 9.88
N TYR A 374 -6.29 -19.75 9.00
CA TYR A 374 -7.27 -20.81 8.73
C TYR A 374 -6.67 -22.00 7.99
N THR A 375 -5.83 -21.77 6.97
CA THR A 375 -5.16 -22.85 6.25
C THR A 375 -4.22 -23.66 7.15
N LYS A 376 -3.44 -22.99 8.01
CA LYS A 376 -2.58 -23.65 9.02
C LYS A 376 -3.37 -24.45 10.06
N THR A 377 -4.56 -23.95 10.44
CA THR A 377 -5.42 -24.63 11.41
C THR A 377 -6.00 -25.92 10.84
N MET A 378 -6.42 -25.90 9.58
CA MET A 378 -7.02 -27.05 8.90
C MET A 378 -5.99 -28.10 8.46
N LYS A 379 -4.81 -27.67 7.98
CA LYS A 379 -3.78 -28.55 7.41
C LYS A 379 -4.27 -29.41 6.23
N TYR A 380 -5.31 -28.96 5.53
CA TYR A 380 -5.81 -29.60 4.31
C TYR A 380 -5.01 -29.16 3.08
N ASP A 381 -5.03 -30.00 2.06
CA ASP A 381 -4.44 -29.65 0.76
C ASP A 381 -5.20 -28.51 0.09
N ILE A 382 -4.44 -27.55 -0.44
CA ILE A 382 -4.98 -26.42 -1.20
C ILE A 382 -5.03 -26.78 -2.69
N LYS A 383 -6.23 -26.81 -3.26
CA LYS A 383 -6.49 -27.04 -4.70
C LYS A 383 -7.18 -25.82 -5.30
N ARG A 384 -6.52 -25.20 -6.28
CA ARG A 384 -7.05 -24.02 -6.99
C ARG A 384 -8.19 -24.43 -7.93
N PRO A 385 -9.17 -23.55 -8.19
CA PRO A 385 -10.13 -23.76 -9.27
C PRO A 385 -9.40 -23.97 -10.61
N GLY A 386 -9.77 -25.01 -11.35
CA GLY A 386 -9.14 -25.38 -12.61
C GLY A 386 -8.54 -26.79 -12.59
N PRO A 387 -7.52 -27.08 -13.45
CA PRO A 387 -7.13 -28.46 -13.77
C PRO A 387 -6.75 -29.33 -12.58
N GLU A 388 -6.04 -28.78 -11.58
CA GLU A 388 -5.65 -29.54 -10.37
C GLU A 388 -6.86 -30.05 -9.59
N LEU A 389 -7.92 -29.25 -9.51
CA LEU A 389 -9.16 -29.61 -8.84
C LEU A 389 -10.01 -30.51 -9.74
N ASP A 390 -10.14 -30.19 -11.02
CA ASP A 390 -10.95 -30.95 -11.98
C ASP A 390 -10.48 -32.39 -12.10
N VAL A 391 -9.16 -32.62 -12.13
CA VAL A 391 -8.58 -33.98 -12.14
C VAL A 391 -8.94 -34.74 -10.87
N LEU A 392 -8.87 -34.10 -9.70
CA LEU A 392 -9.18 -34.74 -8.42
C LEU A 392 -10.68 -35.06 -8.27
N LEU A 393 -11.55 -34.19 -8.79
CA LEU A 393 -13.00 -34.43 -8.80
C LEU A 393 -13.39 -35.63 -9.68
N LEU A 394 -12.56 -35.97 -10.67
CA LEU A 394 -12.79 -37.08 -11.60
C LEU A 394 -11.97 -38.34 -11.26
N ASP A 395 -11.27 -38.35 -10.12
CA ASP A 395 -10.46 -39.47 -9.68
C ASP A 395 -11.35 -40.66 -9.30
N PRO A 396 -11.21 -41.84 -9.95
CA PRO A 396 -12.04 -43.01 -9.66
C PRO A 396 -11.85 -43.59 -8.26
N GLU A 397 -10.77 -43.23 -7.55
CA GLU A 397 -10.53 -43.66 -6.16
C GLU A 397 -11.18 -42.72 -5.12
N VAL A 398 -11.78 -41.60 -5.57
CA VAL A 398 -12.37 -40.59 -4.69
C VAL A 398 -13.90 -40.53 -4.85
N ASP A 399 -14.63 -41.07 -3.86
CA ASP A 399 -16.10 -41.07 -3.84
C ASP A 399 -16.68 -39.70 -3.44
N LYS A 400 -16.16 -39.13 -2.34
CA LYS A 400 -16.66 -37.86 -1.76
C LYS A 400 -15.55 -36.90 -1.38
N ILE A 401 -15.80 -35.63 -1.67
CA ILE A 401 -14.92 -34.51 -1.31
C ILE A 401 -15.73 -33.44 -0.59
N PHE A 402 -15.22 -33.00 0.55
CA PHE A 402 -15.67 -31.81 1.26
C PHE A 402 -14.62 -30.71 1.13
N MET A 403 -15.07 -29.52 0.75
CA MET A 403 -14.18 -28.42 0.40
C MET A 403 -14.53 -27.16 1.17
N PHE A 404 -13.58 -26.66 1.95
CA PHE A 404 -13.62 -25.33 2.52
C PHE A 404 -13.23 -24.32 1.44
N SER A 405 -14.18 -23.52 0.97
CA SER A 405 -13.92 -22.48 -0.04
C SER A 405 -13.92 -21.11 0.61
N PHE A 406 -12.84 -20.34 0.45
CA PHE A 406 -12.89 -18.89 0.66
C PHE A 406 -13.59 -18.23 -0.53
N THR A 407 -14.59 -17.41 -0.25
CA THR A 407 -15.57 -16.96 -1.26
C THR A 407 -15.42 -15.50 -1.67
N SER A 408 -14.55 -14.75 -1.00
CA SER A 408 -14.52 -13.27 -1.07
C SER A 408 -13.19 -12.67 -1.55
N LEU A 409 -12.31 -13.45 -2.21
CA LEU A 409 -11.02 -12.92 -2.69
C LEU A 409 -11.14 -12.16 -4.03
N LYS A 410 -12.13 -12.53 -4.85
CA LYS A 410 -12.37 -11.93 -6.17
C LYS A 410 -13.32 -10.74 -6.07
N TYR A 411 -12.75 -9.57 -5.83
CA TYR A 411 -13.43 -8.28 -5.81
C TYR A 411 -12.54 -7.19 -6.42
N GLU A 412 -13.16 -6.22 -7.08
CA GLU A 412 -12.48 -5.02 -7.57
C GLU A 412 -12.10 -4.12 -6.39
N GLU A 413 -10.96 -3.44 -6.50
CA GLU A 413 -10.46 -2.52 -5.48
C GLU A 413 -10.26 -1.14 -6.11
N GLU A 414 -10.97 -0.14 -5.60
CA GLU A 414 -10.90 1.24 -6.13
C GLU A 414 -9.46 1.80 -6.09
N TYR A 415 -8.67 1.41 -5.10
CA TYR A 415 -7.25 1.77 -5.00
C TYR A 415 -6.44 1.34 -6.23
N LEU A 416 -6.63 0.10 -6.71
CA LEU A 416 -5.92 -0.43 -7.87
C LEU A 416 -6.33 0.29 -9.17
N ASN A 417 -7.60 0.69 -9.27
CA ASN A 417 -8.09 1.52 -10.36
C ASN A 417 -7.45 2.92 -10.35
N THR A 418 -7.29 3.50 -9.16
CA THR A 418 -6.65 4.81 -8.97
C THR A 418 -5.19 4.78 -9.41
N ILE A 419 -4.37 3.87 -8.87
CA ILE A 419 -2.95 3.79 -9.21
C ILE A 419 -2.70 3.41 -10.68
N SER A 420 -3.65 2.70 -11.30
CA SER A 420 -3.55 2.33 -12.72
C SER A 420 -3.61 3.55 -13.66
N GLN A 421 -4.21 4.66 -13.22
CA GLN A 421 -4.28 5.91 -13.98
C GLN A 421 -3.16 6.90 -13.60
N SER A 422 -2.50 6.68 -12.45
CA SER A 422 -1.57 7.64 -11.86
C SER A 422 -0.35 7.96 -12.73
N THR A 423 0.19 6.99 -13.46
CA THR A 423 1.31 7.24 -14.37
C THR A 423 0.92 8.17 -15.53
N GLU A 424 -0.25 7.95 -16.13
CA GLU A 424 -0.75 8.83 -17.20
C GLU A 424 -1.18 10.20 -16.66
N ASN A 425 -1.76 10.25 -15.46
CA ASN A 425 -2.06 11.51 -14.79
C ASN A 425 -0.79 12.32 -14.52
N LEU A 426 0.30 11.67 -14.11
CA LEU A 426 1.59 12.31 -13.91
C LEU A 426 2.15 12.89 -15.21
N LYS A 427 2.16 12.12 -16.30
CA LYS A 427 2.60 12.58 -17.63
C LYS A 427 1.80 13.79 -18.12
N ASN A 428 0.48 13.76 -17.92
CA ASN A 428 -0.43 14.80 -18.38
C ASN A 428 -0.56 15.98 -17.39
N ASN A 429 0.25 16.01 -16.32
CA ASN A 429 0.20 17.04 -15.26
C ASN A 429 -1.18 17.21 -14.62
N ILE A 430 -1.96 16.13 -14.51
CA ILE A 430 -3.28 16.14 -13.87
C ILE A 430 -3.09 15.99 -12.36
N THR A 431 -3.55 16.99 -11.59
CA THR A 431 -3.58 16.92 -10.13
C THR A 431 -4.98 16.52 -9.66
N ILE A 432 -5.09 15.39 -8.94
CA ILE A 432 -6.35 14.93 -8.38
C ILE A 432 -6.58 15.68 -7.04
N PRO A 433 -7.67 16.44 -6.88
CA PRO A 433 -7.97 17.12 -5.62
C PRO A 433 -8.15 16.14 -4.47
N ALA A 434 -7.60 16.43 -3.29
CA ALA A 434 -7.72 15.60 -2.08
C ALA A 434 -9.17 15.30 -1.66
N HIS A 435 -10.16 16.08 -2.14
CA HIS A 435 -11.58 15.88 -1.83
C HIS A 435 -12.28 14.85 -2.74
N ALA A 436 -11.67 14.49 -3.87
CA ALA A 436 -12.13 13.38 -4.72
C ALA A 436 -11.68 12.00 -4.19
N GLN A 437 -10.80 11.96 -3.19
CA GLN A 437 -10.24 10.75 -2.55
C GLN A 437 -11.05 10.25 -1.35
N ASN A 438 -12.13 10.96 -0.99
CA ASN A 438 -13.07 10.51 0.04
C ASN A 438 -14.17 9.64 -0.59
N THR A 439 -13.77 8.75 -1.49
CA THR A 439 -14.63 7.66 -1.91
C THR A 439 -14.72 6.67 -0.75
N ARG A 440 -15.96 6.32 -0.44
CA ARG A 440 -16.40 5.50 0.68
C ARG A 440 -15.43 4.32 0.89
N ALA A 441 -14.69 4.30 2.00
CA ALA A 441 -13.81 3.18 2.33
C ALA A 441 -14.57 1.86 2.16
N GLU A 442 -14.28 1.12 1.11
CA GLU A 442 -14.83 -0.21 0.90
C GLU A 442 -14.38 -1.04 2.09
N ILE A 443 -15.33 -1.60 2.85
CA ILE A 443 -15.00 -2.39 4.02
C ILE A 443 -14.45 -3.72 3.48
N PRO A 444 -13.16 -4.06 3.71
CA PRO A 444 -12.62 -5.34 3.27
C PRO A 444 -13.44 -6.49 3.84
N TRP A 445 -13.59 -7.58 3.08
CA TRP A 445 -14.49 -8.68 3.45
C TRP A 445 -14.18 -9.25 4.85
N TYR A 446 -12.91 -9.33 5.25
CA TYR A 446 -12.50 -9.84 6.56
C TYR A 446 -12.83 -8.89 7.72
N LYS A 447 -13.18 -7.63 7.45
CA LYS A 447 -13.70 -6.66 8.42
C LYS A 447 -15.23 -6.60 8.43
N ALA A 448 -15.91 -7.28 7.51
CA ALA A 448 -17.37 -7.28 7.45
C ALA A 448 -17.97 -8.00 8.67
N ALA A 449 -19.07 -7.46 9.20
CA ALA A 449 -19.75 -8.03 10.36
C ALA A 449 -20.20 -9.48 10.08
N GLY A 450 -19.95 -10.39 11.03
CA GLY A 450 -20.38 -11.79 10.92
C GLY A 450 -19.40 -12.71 10.18
N VAL A 451 -18.38 -12.18 9.50
CA VAL A 451 -17.47 -13.00 8.67
C VAL A 451 -16.64 -13.97 9.52
N LYS A 452 -16.23 -13.57 10.72
CA LYS A 452 -15.52 -14.46 11.66
C LYS A 452 -16.40 -15.66 12.02
N GLU A 453 -17.67 -15.42 12.31
CA GLU A 453 -18.64 -16.45 12.66
C GLU A 453 -18.85 -17.42 11.49
N VAL A 454 -18.98 -16.90 10.26
CA VAL A 454 -19.08 -17.72 9.03
C VAL A 454 -17.86 -18.61 8.86
N LEU A 455 -16.65 -18.05 8.96
CA LEU A 455 -15.41 -18.80 8.84
C LEU A 455 -15.30 -19.91 9.89
N LEU A 456 -15.67 -19.63 11.14
CA LEU A 456 -15.66 -20.61 12.23
C LEU A 456 -16.74 -21.70 12.04
N MET A 457 -17.93 -21.33 11.55
CA MET A 457 -18.98 -22.30 11.25
C MET A 457 -18.55 -23.25 10.13
N ALA A 458 -18.02 -22.73 9.02
CA ALA A 458 -17.49 -23.54 7.93
C ALA A 458 -16.36 -24.46 8.42
N LEU A 459 -15.45 -23.94 9.25
CA LEU A 459 -14.35 -24.73 9.83
C LEU A 459 -14.87 -25.86 10.73
N ASN A 460 -15.83 -25.57 11.61
CA ASN A 460 -16.41 -26.59 12.48
C ASN A 460 -17.21 -27.63 11.69
N HIS A 461 -17.83 -27.23 10.58
CA HIS A 461 -18.56 -28.14 9.72
C HIS A 461 -17.62 -29.12 9.01
N MET A 462 -16.45 -28.66 8.54
CA MET A 462 -15.41 -29.53 7.99
C MET A 462 -15.01 -30.65 8.96
N ARG A 463 -14.90 -30.37 10.27
CA ARG A 463 -14.53 -31.40 11.28
C ARG A 463 -15.52 -32.57 11.38
N GLY A 464 -16.72 -32.48 10.80
CA GLY A 464 -17.69 -33.57 10.78
C GLY A 464 -17.41 -34.67 9.73
N TYR A 465 -16.40 -34.49 8.87
CA TYR A 465 -16.15 -35.32 7.69
C TYR A 465 -14.70 -35.84 7.62
N GLU A 466 -14.12 -36.22 8.76
CA GLU A 466 -12.71 -36.65 8.87
C GLU A 466 -12.39 -37.93 8.07
N ASP A 467 -13.40 -38.76 7.80
CA ASP A 467 -13.27 -40.00 7.03
C ASP A 467 -13.32 -39.78 5.50
N ASP A 468 -13.69 -38.59 5.04
CA ASP A 468 -13.81 -38.21 3.63
C ASP A 468 -12.63 -37.31 3.18
N VAL A 469 -12.43 -37.11 1.88
CA VAL A 469 -11.37 -36.22 1.37
C VAL A 469 -11.69 -34.76 1.68
N GLN A 470 -10.77 -34.05 2.35
CA GLN A 470 -10.94 -32.66 2.78
C GLN A 470 -9.92 -31.73 2.12
N LEU A 471 -10.41 -30.62 1.55
CA LEU A 471 -9.58 -29.67 0.79
C LEU A 471 -9.91 -28.22 1.11
N ILE A 472 -8.99 -27.33 0.75
CA ILE A 472 -9.19 -25.88 0.73
C ILE A 472 -9.18 -25.39 -0.72
N SER A 473 -10.08 -24.47 -1.06
CA SER A 473 -10.10 -23.78 -2.35
C SER A 473 -10.52 -22.32 -2.24
N TYR A 474 -10.48 -21.62 -3.37
CA TYR A 474 -10.77 -20.19 -3.54
C TYR A 474 -11.87 -20.02 -4.59
N ILE A 475 -13.09 -20.46 -4.27
CA ILE A 475 -14.23 -20.38 -5.20
C ILE A 475 -15.13 -19.23 -4.77
N SER A 476 -15.22 -18.20 -5.62
CA SER A 476 -16.03 -17.02 -5.33
C SER A 476 -17.51 -17.37 -5.15
N ASP A 477 -18.13 -16.81 -4.11
CA ASP A 477 -19.57 -16.91 -3.87
C ASP A 477 -20.09 -15.63 -3.21
N PRO A 478 -20.62 -14.68 -3.98
CA PRO A 478 -21.16 -13.43 -3.47
C PRO A 478 -22.34 -13.61 -2.49
N ASN A 479 -23.04 -14.75 -2.54
CA ASN A 479 -24.19 -15.00 -1.65
C ASN A 479 -23.76 -15.51 -0.27
N HIS A 480 -22.51 -15.96 -0.13
CA HIS A 480 -21.95 -16.52 1.10
C HIS A 480 -20.58 -15.88 1.40
N PRO A 481 -20.51 -14.61 1.80
CA PRO A 481 -19.24 -13.91 2.01
C PRO A 481 -18.41 -14.53 3.14
N GLY A 482 -17.09 -14.55 2.97
CA GLY A 482 -16.12 -15.18 3.88
C GLY A 482 -15.76 -16.59 3.43
N ALA A 483 -16.61 -17.57 3.74
CA ALA A 483 -16.39 -18.96 3.34
C ALA A 483 -17.69 -19.77 3.17
N SER A 484 -17.57 -20.88 2.44
CA SER A 484 -18.62 -21.90 2.25
C SER A 484 -18.01 -23.30 2.33
N VAL A 485 -18.78 -24.30 2.77
CA VAL A 485 -18.39 -25.72 2.64
C VAL A 485 -19.14 -26.33 1.47
N ARG A 486 -18.43 -26.94 0.53
CA ARG A 486 -19.01 -27.58 -0.66
C ARG A 486 -18.85 -29.08 -0.59
N SER A 487 -19.86 -29.82 -1.01
CA SER A 487 -19.79 -31.28 -1.17
C SER A 487 -19.79 -31.66 -2.64
N TYR A 488 -18.89 -32.57 -3.00
CA TYR A 488 -18.81 -33.20 -4.31
C TYR A 488 -18.94 -34.71 -4.13
N GLN A 489 -19.71 -35.33 -5.01
CA GLN A 489 -19.83 -36.78 -5.09
C GLN A 489 -19.92 -37.19 -6.57
N ASP A 490 -19.15 -38.20 -6.96
CA ASP A 490 -19.00 -38.65 -8.36
C ASP A 490 -18.65 -37.49 -9.32
N GLY A 491 -17.76 -36.59 -8.89
CA GLY A 491 -17.35 -35.40 -9.65
C GLY A 491 -18.39 -34.29 -9.81
N ILE A 492 -19.56 -34.40 -9.17
CA ILE A 492 -20.64 -33.42 -9.27
C ILE A 492 -20.82 -32.72 -7.92
N CYS A 493 -20.89 -31.38 -7.94
CA CYS A 493 -21.26 -30.60 -6.76
C CYS A 493 -22.70 -30.91 -6.34
N LYS A 494 -22.88 -31.54 -5.18
CA LYS A 494 -24.20 -31.90 -4.65
C LYS A 494 -24.79 -30.78 -3.82
N ASP A 495 -23.96 -30.13 -3.02
CA ASP A 495 -24.35 -28.96 -2.22
C ASP A 495 -23.25 -27.89 -2.30
N PRO A 496 -23.54 -26.71 -2.89
CA PRO A 496 -22.60 -25.60 -2.94
C PRO A 496 -22.45 -24.89 -1.58
N ASN A 497 -23.30 -25.18 -0.61
CA ASN A 497 -23.18 -24.73 0.77
C ASN A 497 -23.82 -25.75 1.72
N VAL A 498 -23.06 -26.79 2.08
CA VAL A 498 -23.52 -27.93 2.89
C VAL A 498 -24.22 -27.43 4.14
N SER A 499 -25.55 -27.41 4.08
CA SER A 499 -26.40 -26.96 5.16
C SER A 499 -26.61 -28.15 6.10
N GLY A 500 -25.66 -28.36 7.00
CA GLY A 500 -25.82 -29.32 8.10
C GLY A 500 -27.20 -29.15 8.75
N HIS A 501 -27.89 -30.27 8.98
CA HIS A 501 -29.27 -30.36 9.47
C HIS A 501 -29.73 -29.17 10.34
N GLY A 502 -30.69 -28.40 9.83
CA GLY A 502 -31.55 -27.50 10.60
C GLY A 502 -30.82 -26.57 11.56
N ILE A 503 -30.31 -25.44 11.06
CA ILE A 503 -29.65 -24.43 11.88
C ILE A 503 -30.60 -23.24 12.10
N PRO A 504 -31.23 -23.06 13.28
CA PRO A 504 -31.93 -21.83 13.66
C PRO A 504 -31.07 -20.55 13.52
N VAL A 505 -29.74 -20.73 13.50
CA VAL A 505 -28.73 -19.69 13.32
C VAL A 505 -28.71 -19.13 11.89
N LEU A 506 -29.02 -19.88 10.83
CA LEU A 506 -29.11 -19.30 9.47
C LEU A 506 -30.28 -18.32 9.36
N LYS A 507 -31.42 -18.61 10.00
CA LYS A 507 -32.53 -17.64 10.11
C LYS A 507 -32.07 -16.41 10.92
N HIS A 508 -31.41 -16.61 12.06
CA HIS A 508 -30.89 -15.51 12.89
C HIS A 508 -29.79 -14.69 12.21
N PHE A 509 -28.98 -15.31 11.35
CA PHE A 509 -27.86 -14.71 10.62
C PHE A 509 -28.33 -13.97 9.36
N LEU A 510 -29.27 -14.54 8.59
CA LEU A 510 -29.97 -13.84 7.52
C LEU A 510 -30.76 -12.64 8.08
N LEU A 511 -31.32 -12.79 9.29
CA LEU A 511 -31.88 -11.66 10.03
C LEU A 511 -30.80 -10.61 10.32
N LEU A 512 -29.65 -10.95 10.88
CA LEU A 512 -28.60 -9.95 11.15
C LEU A 512 -28.12 -9.21 9.88
N LEU A 513 -27.92 -9.91 8.76
CA LEU A 513 -27.44 -9.30 7.50
C LEU A 513 -28.44 -8.38 6.81
N LEU A 514 -29.74 -8.66 6.97
CA LEU A 514 -30.81 -7.89 6.32
C LEU A 514 -31.35 -6.74 7.21
N ALA A 515 -30.82 -6.58 8.43
CA ALA A 515 -31.25 -5.54 9.36
C ALA A 515 -30.80 -4.15 8.88
N VAL A 516 -31.74 -3.21 8.76
CA VAL A 516 -31.44 -1.82 8.39
C VAL A 516 -31.74 -0.88 9.57
N ASN A 517 -30.79 0.02 9.85
CA ASN A 517 -31.02 1.12 10.77
C ASN A 517 -31.83 2.21 10.06
N ILE A 518 -33.06 2.46 10.52
CA ILE A 518 -33.92 3.51 9.99
C ILE A 518 -33.81 4.79 10.84
N LEU A 519 -33.67 5.94 10.18
CA LEU A 519 -33.59 7.25 10.84
C LEU A 519 -34.73 8.15 10.40
N LEU A 520 -35.45 8.73 11.37
CA LEU A 520 -36.54 9.67 11.12
C LEU A 520 -36.02 10.95 10.46
N ASP A 521 -36.76 11.46 9.47
CA ASP A 521 -36.41 12.68 8.74
C ASP A 521 -37.04 13.94 9.38
N PRO A 522 -36.25 14.86 9.95
CA PRO A 522 -36.73 16.13 10.48
C PRO A 522 -37.38 17.06 9.42
N ASN A 523 -37.18 16.80 8.13
CA ASN A 523 -37.83 17.56 7.07
C ASN A 523 -39.28 17.13 6.84
N THR A 524 -39.63 15.88 7.18
CA THR A 524 -40.98 15.34 6.96
C THR A 524 -41.87 15.44 8.20
N VAL A 525 -41.28 15.49 9.39
CA VAL A 525 -41.99 15.42 10.68
C VAL A 525 -43.01 16.54 10.88
N ASN A 526 -44.23 16.17 11.27
CA ASN A 526 -45.27 17.11 11.66
C ASN A 526 -44.90 17.90 12.94
N THR A 527 -45.42 19.12 13.07
CA THR A 527 -45.13 20.04 14.18
C THR A 527 -45.65 19.57 15.54
N GLU A 528 -46.57 18.61 15.61
CA GLU A 528 -46.98 17.99 16.88
C GLU A 528 -46.06 16.83 17.33
N LEU A 529 -45.00 16.52 16.59
CA LEU A 529 -44.10 15.41 16.87
C LEU A 529 -42.70 15.92 17.25
N VAL A 530 -42.04 15.24 18.18
CA VAL A 530 -40.64 15.46 18.53
C VAL A 530 -39.82 14.23 18.15
N ILE A 531 -38.77 14.44 17.36
CA ILE A 531 -37.74 13.43 17.11
C ILE A 531 -36.66 13.55 18.18
N SER A 532 -36.33 12.44 18.84
CA SER A 532 -35.27 12.37 19.85
C SER A 532 -34.41 11.11 19.67
N LYS A 533 -33.46 10.87 20.59
CA LYS A 533 -32.50 9.75 20.57
C LYS A 533 -31.78 9.61 19.21
N GLY A 534 -31.25 10.71 18.70
CA GLY A 534 -30.49 10.73 17.45
C GLY A 534 -31.28 10.32 16.21
N GLY A 535 -32.60 10.59 16.17
CA GLY A 535 -33.44 10.23 15.03
C GLY A 535 -34.16 8.88 15.15
N ARG A 536 -34.08 8.21 16.30
CA ARG A 536 -34.61 6.85 16.51
C ARG A 536 -35.86 6.77 17.37
N LYS A 537 -36.36 7.89 17.88
CA LYS A 537 -37.58 7.96 18.67
C LYS A 537 -38.44 9.12 18.19
N VAL A 538 -39.74 8.88 18.03
CA VAL A 538 -40.75 9.91 17.76
C VAL A 538 -41.82 9.89 18.83
N GLU A 539 -42.20 11.05 19.33
CA GLU A 539 -43.23 11.22 20.34
C GLU A 539 -44.18 12.34 19.93
N ARG A 540 -45.49 12.15 20.16
CA ARG A 540 -46.46 13.23 19.99
C ARG A 540 -46.53 14.05 21.27
N VAL A 541 -46.33 15.36 21.15
CA VAL A 541 -46.27 16.32 22.27
C VAL A 541 -47.47 17.27 22.25
N LYS A 542 -47.73 17.94 23.38
CA LYS A 542 -48.83 18.91 23.49
C LYS A 542 -48.49 20.24 22.81
N GLU A 543 -47.24 20.68 22.94
CA GLU A 543 -46.77 21.96 22.42
C GLU A 543 -46.25 21.80 20.99
N TRP A 544 -46.64 22.73 20.12
CA TRP A 544 -46.23 22.70 18.73
C TRP A 544 -44.75 23.05 18.61
N GLN A 545 -44.03 22.21 17.89
CA GLN A 545 -42.60 22.35 17.66
C GLN A 545 -42.36 23.35 16.53
N SER A 546 -41.38 24.25 16.73
CA SER A 546 -40.97 25.24 15.75
C SER A 546 -40.00 24.62 14.74
N TYR A 547 -40.54 23.92 13.74
CA TYR A 547 -39.75 23.40 12.63
C TYR A 547 -39.76 24.36 11.43
N PRO A 548 -38.66 24.46 10.65
CA PRO A 548 -38.64 25.24 9.42
C PRO A 548 -39.67 24.72 8.41
N ASP A 549 -40.29 25.65 7.68
CA ASP A 549 -41.19 25.30 6.59
C ASP A 549 -40.46 24.45 5.53
N ASN A 550 -41.09 23.34 5.16
CA ASN A 550 -40.54 22.41 4.17
C ASN A 550 -41.70 21.81 3.34
N PRO A 551 -41.60 21.75 2.00
CA PRO A 551 -42.61 21.10 1.17
C PRO A 551 -42.80 19.61 1.49
N GLU A 552 -41.77 18.93 1.99
CA GLU A 552 -41.83 17.52 2.37
C GLU A 552 -42.46 17.29 3.77
N ARG A 553 -42.75 18.36 4.52
CA ARG A 553 -43.31 18.30 5.88
C ARG A 553 -44.79 17.97 5.90
N PHE A 554 -45.22 17.03 6.75
CA PHE A 554 -46.63 16.83 7.03
C PHE A 554 -47.22 18.00 7.82
N ASP A 555 -48.25 18.64 7.29
CA ASP A 555 -48.89 19.81 7.91
C ASP A 555 -50.10 19.44 8.79
N TYR A 556 -50.88 18.44 8.38
CA TYR A 556 -52.14 18.08 9.03
C TYR A 556 -52.04 16.79 9.86
N PHE A 557 -51.57 15.69 9.25
CA PHE A 557 -51.46 14.41 9.96
C PHE A 557 -50.17 14.33 10.77
N THR A 558 -50.25 13.79 11.98
CA THR A 558 -49.13 13.57 12.91
C THR A 558 -48.24 12.42 12.44
N GLN A 559 -47.60 12.64 11.30
CA GLN A 559 -46.82 11.67 10.55
C GLN A 559 -45.36 12.11 10.42
N VAL A 560 -44.51 11.12 10.20
CA VAL A 560 -43.09 11.29 9.88
C VAL A 560 -42.64 10.12 9.00
N LEU A 561 -41.76 10.39 8.03
CA LEU A 561 -41.04 9.37 7.28
C LEU A 561 -39.57 9.32 7.71
N CYS A 562 -38.92 8.20 7.41
CA CYS A 562 -37.49 8.05 7.48
C CYS A 562 -36.77 8.69 6.29
N LYS A 563 -35.46 8.91 6.44
CA LYS A 563 -34.61 9.57 5.43
C LYS A 563 -34.31 8.67 4.24
N GLU A 564 -34.05 7.40 4.50
CA GLU A 564 -33.64 6.44 3.47
C GLU A 564 -34.86 5.80 2.80
N GLY A 565 -34.86 5.79 1.46
CA GLY A 565 -35.78 5.01 0.65
C GLY A 565 -35.22 3.61 0.40
N LEU A 566 -35.99 2.57 0.69
CA LEU A 566 -35.56 1.18 0.65
C LEU A 566 -35.96 0.52 -0.69
N THR A 567 -35.01 -0.16 -1.32
CA THR A 567 -35.18 -0.87 -2.62
C THR A 567 -34.64 -2.31 -2.60
N GLY A 568 -34.12 -2.79 -1.47
CA GLY A 568 -33.53 -4.12 -1.33
C GLY A 568 -34.38 -5.06 -0.46
N ASN A 569 -33.89 -6.28 -0.26
CA ASN A 569 -34.39 -7.18 0.77
C ASN A 569 -33.85 -6.73 2.13
N CYS A 570 -34.72 -6.35 3.06
CA CYS A 570 -34.33 -5.82 4.36
C CYS A 570 -35.43 -5.97 5.40
N TRP A 571 -35.08 -5.76 6.67
CA TRP A 571 -36.06 -5.57 7.74
C TRP A 571 -35.61 -4.53 8.77
N TRP A 572 -36.58 -4.02 9.52
CA TRP A 572 -36.36 -3.18 10.68
C TRP A 572 -37.38 -3.48 11.77
N GLU A 573 -37.09 -3.01 12.98
CA GLU A 573 -37.96 -3.15 14.14
C GLU A 573 -38.35 -1.79 14.69
N SER A 574 -39.55 -1.74 15.27
CA SER A 574 -39.99 -0.60 16.06
C SER A 574 -40.78 -1.07 17.28
N GLU A 575 -40.60 -0.33 18.38
CA GLU A 575 -41.36 -0.51 19.61
C GLU A 575 -42.34 0.64 19.77
N TYR A 576 -43.52 0.35 20.30
CA TYR A 576 -44.57 1.35 20.51
C TYR A 576 -45.21 1.27 21.90
N THR A 577 -45.69 2.41 22.38
CA THR A 577 -46.44 2.51 23.64
C THR A 577 -47.81 3.14 23.38
N GLY A 578 -48.85 2.59 24.03
CA GLY A 578 -50.25 2.92 23.75
C GLY A 578 -50.78 2.32 22.45
N GLY A 579 -52.06 2.55 22.14
CA GLY A 579 -52.72 2.05 20.93
C GLY A 579 -53.14 3.16 19.95
N GLY A 580 -53.29 2.80 18.69
CA GLY A 580 -53.75 3.68 17.60
C GLY A 580 -52.61 4.28 16.79
N HIS A 581 -51.45 3.63 16.73
CA HIS A 581 -50.33 4.09 15.90
C HIS A 581 -50.28 3.30 14.61
N ILE A 582 -49.89 3.93 13.49
CA ILE A 582 -49.65 3.22 12.23
C ILE A 582 -48.15 3.17 11.95
N MET A 583 -47.66 1.96 11.69
CA MET A 583 -46.31 1.70 11.20
C MET A 583 -46.40 1.25 9.76
N GLY A 584 -45.65 1.88 8.85
CA GLY A 584 -45.84 1.62 7.44
C GLY A 584 -44.68 2.06 6.57
N VAL A 585 -44.94 2.06 5.27
CA VAL A 585 -44.05 2.56 4.25
C VAL A 585 -44.84 3.39 3.24
N ALA A 586 -44.19 4.38 2.64
CA ALA A 586 -44.77 5.21 1.60
C ALA A 586 -43.76 5.51 0.50
N TYR A 587 -44.26 5.77 -0.70
CA TYR A 587 -43.45 6.39 -1.73
C TYR A 587 -43.10 7.83 -1.38
N LYS A 588 -41.99 8.32 -1.94
CA LYS A 588 -41.63 9.73 -1.83
C LYS A 588 -42.74 10.62 -2.41
N SER A 589 -43.39 10.16 -3.48
CA SER A 589 -44.47 10.84 -4.20
C SER A 589 -45.82 10.88 -3.47
N MET A 590 -45.93 10.36 -2.24
CA MET A 590 -47.12 10.53 -1.39
C MET A 590 -47.29 11.99 -0.97
N SER A 591 -48.53 12.50 -0.97
CA SER A 591 -48.81 13.88 -0.56
C SER A 591 -48.42 14.12 0.90
N ARG A 592 -47.98 15.35 1.20
CA ARG A 592 -47.62 15.80 2.55
C ARG A 592 -48.59 16.82 3.12
N LYS A 593 -49.48 17.34 2.29
CA LYS A 593 -50.29 18.51 2.60
C LYS A 593 -51.78 18.18 2.63
N GLY A 594 -52.50 18.86 3.52
CA GLY A 594 -53.95 18.79 3.62
C GLY A 594 -54.48 17.58 4.40
N TYR A 595 -55.78 17.61 4.64
CA TYR A 595 -56.53 16.66 5.48
C TYR A 595 -57.14 15.49 4.70
N GLU A 596 -56.83 15.38 3.40
CA GLU A 596 -57.36 14.34 2.53
C GLU A 596 -56.59 13.01 2.68
N ARG A 597 -57.15 11.92 2.19
CA ARG A 597 -56.58 10.56 2.35
C ARG A 597 -55.25 10.38 1.59
N GLU A 598 -55.02 11.23 0.60
CA GLU A 598 -53.84 11.26 -0.26
C GLU A 598 -52.56 11.58 0.53
N SER A 599 -52.69 12.20 1.72
CA SER A 599 -51.58 12.46 2.66
C SER A 599 -51.56 11.52 3.88
N CYS A 600 -52.56 10.63 4.01
CA CYS A 600 -52.67 9.66 5.12
C CYS A 600 -51.89 8.37 4.84
N LEU A 601 -51.00 7.98 5.75
CA LEU A 601 -50.28 6.71 5.65
C LEU A 601 -51.25 5.51 5.65
N GLY A 602 -51.20 4.69 4.59
CA GLY A 602 -52.02 3.50 4.38
C GLY A 602 -53.38 3.75 3.72
N LYS A 603 -53.83 5.00 3.54
CA LYS A 603 -55.17 5.32 2.98
C LYS A 603 -55.13 5.79 1.51
N ASN A 604 -54.02 5.56 0.83
CA ASN A 604 -53.82 5.84 -0.59
C ASN A 604 -53.06 4.69 -1.26
N GLU A 605 -53.04 4.69 -2.59
CA GLU A 605 -52.34 3.69 -3.41
C GLU A 605 -50.80 3.73 -3.27
N LYS A 606 -50.24 4.77 -2.65
CA LYS A 606 -48.79 5.01 -2.53
C LYS A 606 -48.22 4.64 -1.17
N SER A 607 -49.04 4.04 -0.29
CA SER A 607 -48.63 3.70 1.06
C SER A 607 -49.31 2.45 1.61
N TRP A 608 -48.61 1.81 2.52
CA TRP A 608 -49.02 0.59 3.21
C TRP A 608 -48.76 0.76 4.70
N GLY A 609 -49.69 0.36 5.54
CA GLY A 609 -49.56 0.54 6.99
C GLY A 609 -50.23 -0.56 7.80
N LEU A 610 -49.69 -0.80 8.99
CA LEU A 610 -50.30 -1.58 10.05
C LEU A 610 -50.64 -0.65 11.20
N GLU A 611 -51.93 -0.48 11.47
CA GLU A 611 -52.44 0.15 12.68
C GLU A 611 -52.36 -0.85 13.85
N VAL A 612 -51.68 -0.46 14.91
CA VAL A 612 -51.55 -1.26 16.13
C VAL A 612 -52.37 -0.64 17.25
N ASN A 613 -53.35 -1.38 17.76
CA ASN A 613 -54.13 -1.05 18.95
C ASN A 613 -53.90 -2.12 20.04
N ASP A 614 -54.35 -1.83 21.26
CA ASP A 614 -54.17 -2.75 22.40
C ASP A 614 -54.92 -4.08 22.19
N ASP A 615 -56.10 -4.04 21.54
CA ASP A 615 -56.99 -5.19 21.39
C ASP A 615 -57.08 -5.73 19.95
N ALA A 616 -56.48 -5.05 18.96
CA ALA A 616 -56.55 -5.44 17.56
C ALA A 616 -55.46 -4.77 16.69
N CYS A 617 -55.18 -5.36 15.53
CA CYS A 617 -54.40 -4.71 14.48
C CYS A 617 -55.26 -4.50 13.23
N ILE A 618 -54.95 -3.48 12.44
CA ILE A 618 -55.65 -3.22 11.17
C ILE A 618 -54.62 -2.95 10.08
N ALA A 619 -54.60 -3.78 9.04
CA ALA A 619 -53.79 -3.53 7.86
C ALA A 619 -54.52 -2.58 6.90
N TRP A 620 -53.81 -1.55 6.42
CA TRP A 620 -54.31 -0.48 5.57
C TRP A 620 -53.49 -0.38 4.28
N HIS A 621 -54.19 -0.36 3.15
CA HIS A 621 -53.64 0.04 1.84
C HIS A 621 -54.78 0.53 0.94
N ASP A 622 -54.58 1.62 0.21
CA ASP A 622 -55.57 2.18 -0.72
C ASP A 622 -56.97 2.37 -0.10
N ASN A 623 -56.99 2.81 1.16
CA ASN A 623 -58.21 2.99 1.96
C ASN A 623 -59.01 1.69 2.20
N VAL A 624 -58.46 0.53 1.86
CA VAL A 624 -58.98 -0.77 2.22
C VAL A 624 -58.36 -1.18 3.55
N ARG A 625 -59.23 -1.57 4.49
CA ARG A 625 -58.80 -2.09 5.80
C ARG A 625 -59.07 -3.57 5.93
N LYS A 626 -58.17 -4.27 6.62
CA LYS A 626 -58.37 -5.65 7.06
C LYS A 626 -58.11 -5.75 8.56
N ASN A 627 -59.12 -6.20 9.30
CA ASN A 627 -59.01 -6.41 10.74
C ASN A 627 -58.21 -7.70 11.03
N LEU A 628 -57.32 -7.61 12.01
CA LEU A 628 -56.40 -8.67 12.41
C LEU A 628 -56.43 -8.84 13.94
N PRO A 629 -56.05 -10.02 14.46
CA PRO A 629 -55.82 -10.20 15.88
C PRO A 629 -54.82 -9.17 16.43
N ALA A 630 -54.91 -8.88 17.73
CA ALA A 630 -53.95 -8.03 18.42
C ALA A 630 -52.52 -8.57 18.28
N SER A 631 -51.55 -7.66 18.27
CA SER A 631 -50.15 -8.04 18.40
C SER A 631 -49.89 -8.57 19.82
N GLU A 632 -49.23 -9.71 19.93
CA GLU A 632 -48.87 -10.33 21.21
C GLU A 632 -47.69 -9.61 21.90
N SER A 633 -47.05 -8.67 21.18
CA SER A 633 -45.92 -7.87 21.65
C SER A 633 -46.04 -6.40 21.21
N ARG A 634 -45.36 -5.52 21.95
CA ARG A 634 -45.16 -4.10 21.61
C ARG A 634 -44.02 -3.86 20.63
N ARG A 635 -43.39 -4.93 20.13
CA ARG A 635 -42.33 -4.88 19.14
C ARG A 635 -42.81 -5.47 17.82
N ILE A 636 -42.79 -4.65 16.77
CA ILE A 636 -43.16 -5.05 15.41
C ILE A 636 -41.90 -5.07 14.55
N ARG A 637 -41.70 -6.18 13.86
CA ARG A 637 -40.71 -6.32 12.79
C ARG A 637 -41.39 -6.21 11.45
N VAL A 638 -40.80 -5.42 10.56
CA VAL A 638 -41.27 -5.23 9.18
C VAL A 638 -40.21 -5.75 8.23
N TYR A 639 -40.59 -6.68 7.36
CA TYR A 639 -39.74 -7.18 6.28
C TYR A 639 -40.21 -6.60 4.96
N LEU A 640 -39.26 -6.10 4.17
CA LEU A 640 -39.46 -5.64 2.81
C LEU A 640 -38.59 -6.48 1.88
N ASP A 641 -39.22 -7.16 0.93
CA ASP A 641 -38.58 -7.66 -0.27
C ASP A 641 -39.11 -6.84 -1.45
N HIS A 642 -38.37 -5.80 -1.82
CA HIS A 642 -38.81 -4.84 -2.83
C HIS A 642 -38.93 -5.50 -4.21
N MET A 643 -37.95 -6.33 -4.58
CA MET A 643 -37.90 -7.03 -5.87
C MET A 643 -38.96 -8.12 -6.00
N ALA A 644 -39.19 -8.91 -4.94
CA ALA A 644 -40.26 -9.91 -4.93
C ALA A 644 -41.65 -9.30 -4.67
N GLY A 645 -41.72 -7.99 -4.37
CA GLY A 645 -42.98 -7.30 -4.20
C GLY A 645 -43.73 -7.67 -2.92
N THR A 646 -43.00 -7.93 -1.82
CA THR A 646 -43.62 -8.33 -0.56
C THR A 646 -43.25 -7.42 0.60
N LEU A 647 -44.25 -7.09 1.43
CA LEU A 647 -44.10 -6.34 2.67
C LEU A 647 -44.85 -7.08 3.78
N SER A 648 -44.16 -7.50 4.84
CA SER A 648 -44.78 -8.27 5.92
C SER A 648 -44.50 -7.71 7.31
N PHE A 649 -45.48 -7.81 8.17
CA PHE A 649 -45.46 -7.33 9.54
C PHE A 649 -45.57 -8.51 10.51
N HIS A 650 -44.69 -8.56 11.50
CA HIS A 650 -44.60 -9.64 12.48
C HIS A 650 -44.57 -9.08 13.90
N SER A 651 -45.29 -9.74 14.80
CA SER A 651 -45.19 -9.53 16.25
C SER A 651 -43.99 -10.32 16.78
N VAL A 652 -43.07 -9.67 17.50
CA VAL A 652 -41.81 -10.29 17.97
C VAL A 652 -41.84 -10.51 19.48
N PHE A 653 -41.61 -11.74 19.94
CA PHE A 653 -41.57 -12.10 21.37
C PHE A 653 -40.36 -12.98 21.68
N SER A 654 -39.46 -12.48 22.53
CA SER A 654 -38.19 -13.15 22.87
C SER A 654 -37.39 -13.52 21.61
N THR A 655 -37.24 -14.82 21.30
CA THR A 655 -36.54 -15.37 20.12
C THR A 655 -37.47 -15.81 19.00
N GLU A 656 -38.78 -15.66 19.16
CA GLU A 656 -39.81 -16.10 18.21
C GLU A 656 -40.56 -14.90 17.60
N GLU A 657 -41.24 -15.13 16.48
CA GLU A 657 -42.06 -14.13 15.81
C GLU A 657 -43.33 -14.77 15.22
N LYS A 658 -44.39 -13.97 15.12
CA LYS A 658 -45.67 -14.37 14.52
C LYS A 658 -46.08 -13.39 13.44
N LEU A 659 -46.32 -13.89 12.24
CA LEU A 659 -46.82 -13.09 11.11
C LEU A 659 -48.20 -12.50 11.47
N LEU A 660 -48.31 -11.18 11.40
CA LEU A 660 -49.57 -10.45 11.54
C LEU A 660 -50.23 -10.26 10.17
N TYR A 661 -49.46 -9.77 9.20
CA TYR A 661 -49.98 -9.51 7.86
C TYR A 661 -48.90 -9.46 6.79
N LYS A 662 -49.27 -9.78 5.55
CA LYS A 662 -48.39 -9.69 4.38
C LYS A 662 -49.12 -9.06 3.21
N PHE A 663 -48.57 -7.97 2.70
CA PHE A 663 -48.96 -7.36 1.43
C PHE A 663 -48.16 -7.97 0.29
N HIS A 664 -48.82 -8.12 -0.86
CA HIS A 664 -48.21 -8.49 -2.13
C HIS A 664 -48.55 -7.40 -3.14
N GLY A 665 -47.55 -6.97 -3.92
CA GLY A 665 -47.73 -5.92 -4.91
C GLY A 665 -46.48 -5.73 -5.76
N ILE A 666 -46.50 -4.76 -6.66
CA ILE A 666 -45.32 -4.37 -7.45
C ILE A 666 -44.90 -2.99 -6.98
N PHE A 667 -43.75 -2.89 -6.33
CA PHE A 667 -43.27 -1.62 -5.81
C PHE A 667 -42.50 -0.83 -6.88
N LYS A 668 -43.03 0.33 -7.28
CA LYS A 668 -42.53 1.11 -8.42
C LYS A 668 -41.49 2.17 -8.04
N GLU A 669 -41.47 2.59 -6.77
CA GLU A 669 -40.55 3.59 -6.24
C GLU A 669 -39.87 3.03 -4.96
N PRO A 670 -38.75 3.63 -4.51
CA PRO A 670 -38.22 3.36 -3.17
C PRO A 670 -39.28 3.59 -2.09
N LEU A 671 -39.31 2.67 -1.10
CA LEU A 671 -40.25 2.72 0.01
C LEU A 671 -39.60 3.32 1.24
N TYR A 672 -40.19 4.40 1.77
CA TYR A 672 -39.71 5.09 2.94
C TYR A 672 -40.51 4.62 4.16
N PRO A 673 -39.86 4.01 5.17
CA PRO A 673 -40.50 3.71 6.44
C PRO A 673 -41.15 4.96 7.05
N GLY A 674 -42.31 4.79 7.67
CA GLY A 674 -43.11 5.90 8.17
C GLY A 674 -43.97 5.52 9.36
N PHE A 675 -44.30 6.53 10.16
CA PHE A 675 -45.05 6.39 11.40
C PHE A 675 -46.14 7.46 11.50
N TRP A 676 -47.32 7.08 11.97
CA TRP A 676 -48.43 7.99 12.26
C TRP A 676 -48.90 7.78 13.71
N LEU A 677 -48.84 8.83 14.54
CA LEU A 677 -49.20 8.78 15.96
C LEU A 677 -50.57 9.43 16.20
N ILE A 678 -51.65 8.62 16.22
CA ILE A 678 -53.03 9.15 16.25
C ILE A 678 -53.44 9.60 17.65
N LYS A 679 -53.03 8.89 18.72
CA LYS A 679 -53.37 9.27 20.09
C LYS A 679 -52.29 10.15 20.73
N LYS A 680 -52.71 11.13 21.52
CA LYS A 680 -51.82 11.84 22.45
C LYS A 680 -51.46 10.87 23.57
N ASN A 681 -50.19 10.76 23.93
CA ASN A 681 -49.83 10.16 25.21
C ASN A 681 -50.47 11.03 26.30
N CYS A 682 -51.55 10.53 26.92
CA CYS A 682 -51.97 11.03 28.22
C CYS A 682 -50.85 10.66 29.19
N LEU A 683 -50.38 11.65 29.95
CA LEU A 683 -49.32 11.54 30.96
C LEU A 683 -49.52 10.36 31.90
#